data_AF-A0AAD6EHL0-F1
#
_entry.id   AF-A0AAD6EHL0-F1
#
_cell.length_a   1.000
_cell.length_b   1.000
_cell.length_c   1.000
_cell.angle_alpha   90.00
_cell.angle_beta   90.00
_cell.angle_gamma   90.00
#
_symmetry.space_group_name_H-M   'P 1'
#
loop_
_entity.id
_entity.type
_entity.pdbx_description
1 polymer ?
#
loop_
_entity_poly.entity_id
_entity_poly.type
_entity_poly.pdbx_seq_one_letter_code
_entity_poly.pdbx_strand_id
1 'polypeptide(L)'
;MSDSTTKPQKRPPRSAGRRRLDAPGEAILSEDRRSQIRRAQKTYRLKKEATLQQYQKQVAFLENRMKEIRNSLADYRVTLQSSLEDTHCELLRDFDSILSLLTCSSEDVVQSVNDISSRETSKKSIPQPSRNIQYDEHFTNDAISGQYSIAERSSTCIETPPETEVSPHQEIREMVLCPSPLVIQEQRRLDYDQPTVQSIDRFGGANVPDSYSFLESSFTRRLKRSGLEHAFRIFSDPRSDPLEVFRVFRLVPCFKDRAKMYPYFRDLVTSERGGSLEISTLPFYCIGGAGTHYATKDEKGNFIYPPKMRLPRRILGTLPMPAIPGDPNSAQQAQSNLELCGFGGQWFDCRDVEGYLREKGVDLDGPGLFPTVHNLAPSPGQSELEPGLLETQYISSSETQTTDGKSATARPQFCAECLPCCDTERTLQISVDGMLDATGLLCTLWSKYRLTIAITFISYITLVGLLRYRRMAKIEAPFAPGKKDLSEMTVKEAHDILNQLQELEFPHAFSKARKIALLKAGGIPTMSKLFAVTGQNNKRNSGKRAVDTEILLREVQSKPRDSDRYTTAVARMNYLHARYRRANKITDNDLLHTLGDGLAEIVTVVEREEWRKLTDVEKCALGIFHKNLGEDMGIPFDALPSKSDGWKNGVHFAIELMEWTVRYEEEVAKPTATNDQYVRVYVDSALSSLPGFIRTTVRKMLGNDLDDVMRTSLCLESPGPVLWFLLAFIREARKVFLRYLALPRSSSSAIKLVQDTPNQVTRLYNFERKTLQPWYVQPTFWSKWGLGAFLVRALGGKVPGSRGDRYQPGGYDLMTIGPEPQKEHGAEEMRSDIEVIKARGVATCPFSQAKAKSGHFE
;
A
#
# COMPACT_ATOMS: atom_id res chain seq x y z
N MET A 1 -6.14 1.49 77.82
CA MET A 1 -7.13 0.41 77.96
C MET A 1 -8.47 0.90 77.42
N SER A 2 -9.21 0.19 76.57
CA SER A 2 -8.83 -0.93 75.69
C SER A 2 -9.77 -0.93 74.47
N ASP A 3 -9.20 -0.55 73.32
CA ASP A 3 -9.20 -1.30 72.05
C ASP A 3 -10.44 -2.13 71.63
N SER A 4 -11.00 -1.78 70.48
CA SER A 4 -11.46 -2.73 69.47
C SER A 4 -11.62 -2.05 68.10
N THR A 5 -11.13 -2.69 67.02
CA THR A 5 -11.18 -2.13 65.66
C THR A 5 -12.04 -2.99 64.72
N THR A 6 -13.00 -2.38 64.03
CA THR A 6 -13.90 -3.10 63.10
C THR A 6 -13.58 -2.76 61.65
N LYS A 7 -13.02 -3.73 60.90
CA LYS A 7 -12.75 -3.61 59.45
C LYS A 7 -13.94 -4.16 58.64
N PRO A 8 -14.42 -3.47 57.58
CA PRO A 8 -15.45 -4.01 56.70
C PRO A 8 -14.90 -5.14 55.81
N GLN A 9 -15.69 -6.20 55.64
CA GLN A 9 -15.33 -7.36 54.80
C GLN A 9 -15.30 -7.02 53.31
N LYS A 10 -14.27 -7.50 52.60
CA LYS A 10 -14.19 -7.44 51.13
C LYS A 10 -15.01 -8.56 50.49
N ARG A 11 -15.85 -8.24 49.50
CA ARG A 11 -16.48 -9.22 48.61
C ARG A 11 -15.45 -9.83 47.64
N PRO A 12 -15.49 -11.14 47.33
CA PRO A 12 -14.57 -11.77 46.39
C PRO A 12 -14.84 -11.36 44.93
N PRO A 13 -13.81 -11.39 44.04
CA PRO A 13 -13.95 -11.01 42.64
C PRO A 13 -14.74 -12.07 41.84
N ARG A 14 -15.62 -11.62 40.93
CA ARG A 14 -16.34 -12.51 40.01
C ARG A 14 -15.42 -13.02 38.90
N SER A 15 -15.21 -14.34 38.85
CA SER A 15 -14.57 -15.03 37.72
C SER A 15 -15.41 -14.88 36.44
N ALA A 16 -14.76 -14.52 35.33
CA ALA A 16 -15.38 -14.36 34.01
C ALA A 16 -15.11 -15.58 33.10
N GLY A 17 -15.22 -16.80 33.63
CA GLY A 17 -15.07 -18.04 32.86
C GLY A 17 -16.39 -18.54 32.27
N ARG A 18 -16.54 -18.49 30.94
CA ARG A 18 -17.70 -19.07 30.24
C ARG A 18 -17.48 -20.58 30.05
N ARG A 19 -18.27 -21.43 30.73
CA ARG A 19 -18.28 -22.88 30.48
C ARG A 19 -18.63 -23.17 29.00
N ARG A 20 -17.95 -24.15 28.41
CA ARG A 20 -18.42 -24.84 27.20
C ARG A 20 -19.52 -25.83 27.57
N LEU A 21 -20.36 -26.17 26.60
CA LEU A 21 -21.27 -27.31 26.62
C LEU A 21 -20.93 -28.15 25.40
N ASP A 22 -20.43 -29.35 25.63
CA ASP A 22 -20.00 -30.29 24.59
C ASP A 22 -21.00 -31.46 24.58
N ALA A 23 -21.91 -31.49 23.60
CA ALA A 23 -22.78 -32.63 23.28
C ALA A 23 -23.38 -32.49 21.88
N PRO A 24 -23.44 -33.55 21.05
CA PRO A 24 -24.15 -33.52 19.77
C PRO A 24 -25.64 -33.78 19.98
N GLY A 25 -26.48 -32.82 19.59
CA GLY A 25 -27.94 -32.94 19.65
C GLY A 25 -28.61 -31.80 18.89
N GLU A 26 -29.73 -32.09 18.22
CA GLU A 26 -30.43 -31.09 17.42
C GLU A 26 -31.02 -30.01 18.33
N ALA A 27 -30.59 -28.76 18.12
CA ALA A 27 -30.72 -27.70 19.12
C ALA A 27 -32.14 -27.11 19.18
N ILE A 28 -33.05 -27.80 19.86
CA ILE A 28 -34.37 -27.29 20.25
C ILE A 28 -34.19 -26.03 21.10
N LEU A 29 -34.22 -24.87 20.45
CA LEU A 29 -34.12 -23.57 21.11
C LEU A 29 -35.23 -23.45 22.17
N SER A 30 -34.89 -23.06 23.40
CA SER A 30 -35.87 -22.78 24.44
C SER A 30 -36.82 -21.65 24.00
N GLU A 31 -38.04 -21.66 24.53
CA GLU A 31 -39.09 -20.73 24.08
C GLU A 31 -38.71 -19.26 24.32
N ASP A 32 -38.07 -18.94 25.44
CA ASP A 32 -37.48 -17.61 25.69
C ASP A 32 -36.47 -17.20 24.62
N ARG A 33 -35.64 -18.13 24.14
CA ARG A 33 -34.65 -17.83 23.10
C ARG A 33 -35.33 -17.62 21.75
N ARG A 34 -36.42 -18.32 21.46
CA ARG A 34 -37.28 -18.06 20.29
C ARG A 34 -38.00 -16.71 20.41
N SER A 35 -38.52 -16.37 21.60
CA SER A 35 -39.22 -15.10 21.84
C SER A 35 -38.27 -13.91 21.74
N GLN A 36 -37.05 -14.05 22.25
CA GLN A 36 -35.97 -13.06 22.14
C GLN A 36 -35.53 -12.85 20.68
N ILE A 37 -35.40 -13.93 19.89
CA ILE A 37 -35.13 -13.84 18.45
C ILE A 37 -36.29 -13.14 17.70
N ARG A 38 -37.55 -13.51 17.97
CA ARG A 38 -38.73 -12.85 17.38
C ARG A 38 -38.78 -11.35 17.71
N ARG A 39 -38.47 -10.96 18.96
CA ARG A 39 -38.37 -9.55 19.37
C ARG A 39 -37.23 -8.84 18.63
N ALA A 40 -36.04 -9.44 18.54
CA ALA A 40 -34.92 -8.87 17.80
C ALA A 40 -35.23 -8.68 16.30
N GLN A 41 -35.88 -9.67 15.67
CA GLN A 41 -36.32 -9.59 14.27
C GLN A 41 -37.40 -8.52 14.06
N LYS A 42 -38.37 -8.36 14.98
CA LYS A 42 -39.36 -7.28 14.92
C LYS A 42 -38.69 -5.90 15.03
N THR A 43 -37.77 -5.73 15.97
CA THR A 43 -37.00 -4.48 16.12
C THR A 43 -36.10 -4.19 14.91
N TYR A 44 -35.55 -5.22 14.27
CA TYR A 44 -34.78 -5.06 13.03
C TYR A 44 -35.66 -4.61 11.85
N ARG A 45 -36.85 -5.21 11.68
CA ARG A 45 -37.83 -4.77 10.66
C ARG A 45 -38.27 -3.33 10.87
N LEU A 46 -38.72 -2.99 12.08
CA LEU A 46 -39.11 -1.61 12.45
C LEU A 46 -37.97 -0.60 12.23
N LYS A 47 -36.71 -0.97 12.49
CA LYS A 47 -35.56 -0.11 12.16
C LYS A 47 -35.36 0.04 10.65
N LYS A 48 -35.44 -1.05 9.86
CA LYS A 48 -35.33 -0.98 8.40
C LYS A 48 -36.45 -0.12 7.79
N GLU A 49 -37.68 -0.28 8.27
CA GLU A 49 -38.85 0.51 7.88
C GLU A 49 -38.66 2.00 8.23
N ALA A 50 -38.22 2.32 9.45
CA ALA A 50 -37.94 3.71 9.85
C ALA A 50 -36.80 4.35 9.04
N THR A 51 -35.73 3.61 8.72
CA THR A 51 -34.65 4.12 7.86
C THR A 51 -35.11 4.30 6.40
N LEU A 52 -35.96 3.42 5.89
CA LEU A 52 -36.55 3.56 4.56
C LEU A 52 -37.46 4.79 4.47
N GLN A 53 -38.31 5.02 5.49
CA GLN A 53 -39.11 6.25 5.60
C GLN A 53 -38.24 7.51 5.73
N GLN A 54 -37.08 7.42 6.40
CA GLN A 54 -36.12 8.52 6.47
C GLN A 54 -35.52 8.83 5.10
N TYR A 55 -35.14 7.82 4.31
CA TYR A 55 -34.65 8.02 2.95
C TYR A 55 -35.74 8.58 2.02
N GLN A 56 -36.98 8.07 2.07
CA GLN A 56 -38.10 8.64 1.30
C GLN A 56 -38.32 10.12 1.61
N LYS A 57 -38.25 10.51 2.90
CA LYS A 57 -38.33 11.93 3.30
C LYS A 57 -37.16 12.77 2.82
N GLN A 58 -35.95 12.20 2.74
CA GLN A 58 -34.78 12.89 2.19
C GLN A 58 -34.88 13.06 0.66
N VAL A 59 -35.38 12.06 -0.07
CA VAL A 59 -35.62 12.14 -1.51
C VAL A 59 -36.66 13.23 -1.82
N ALA A 60 -37.84 13.19 -1.19
CA ALA A 60 -38.88 14.20 -1.39
C ALA A 60 -38.42 15.64 -1.02
N PHE A 61 -37.56 15.78 -0.02
CA PHE A 61 -36.96 17.06 0.35
C PHE A 61 -35.96 17.56 -0.71
N LEU A 62 -35.16 16.67 -1.31
CA LEU A 62 -34.23 17.01 -2.38
C LEU A 62 -34.98 17.35 -3.68
N GLU A 63 -36.00 16.59 -4.04
CA GLU A 63 -36.88 16.86 -5.19
C GLU A 63 -37.53 18.24 -5.08
N ASN A 64 -38.09 18.59 -3.92
CA ASN A 64 -38.67 19.91 -3.69
C ASN A 64 -37.62 21.03 -3.82
N ARG A 65 -36.41 20.85 -3.26
CA ARG A 65 -35.32 21.84 -3.41
C ARG A 65 -34.81 21.96 -4.85
N MET A 66 -34.77 20.87 -5.62
CA MET A 66 -34.44 20.94 -7.05
C MET A 66 -35.52 21.69 -7.84
N LYS A 67 -36.80 21.53 -7.47
CA LYS A 67 -37.91 22.32 -8.04
C LYS A 67 -37.81 23.81 -7.70
N GLU A 68 -37.49 24.16 -6.45
CA GLU A 68 -37.25 25.56 -6.04
C GLU A 68 -36.09 26.20 -6.83
N ILE A 69 -34.99 25.45 -7.03
CA ILE A 69 -33.85 25.89 -7.85
C ILE A 69 -34.23 26.05 -9.32
N ARG A 70 -34.97 25.08 -9.90
CA ARG A 70 -35.45 25.14 -11.29
C ARG A 70 -36.33 26.37 -11.54
N ASN A 71 -37.28 26.65 -10.63
CA ASN A 71 -38.14 27.82 -10.71
C ASN A 71 -37.32 29.11 -10.65
N SER A 72 -36.42 29.22 -9.66
CA SER A 72 -35.57 30.41 -9.49
C SER A 72 -34.71 30.69 -10.73
N LEU A 73 -34.15 29.65 -11.34
CA LEU A 73 -33.36 29.77 -12.57
C LEU A 73 -34.21 30.16 -13.80
N ALA A 74 -35.47 29.70 -13.88
CA ALA A 74 -36.40 30.13 -14.92
C ALA A 74 -36.78 31.62 -14.77
N ASP A 75 -37.03 32.10 -13.54
CA ASP A 75 -37.32 33.50 -13.26
C ASP A 75 -36.12 34.41 -13.61
N TYR A 76 -34.90 33.98 -13.25
CA TYR A 76 -33.68 34.68 -13.66
C TYR A 76 -33.46 34.65 -15.18
N ARG A 77 -33.72 33.53 -15.86
CA ARG A 77 -33.62 33.42 -17.33
C ARG A 77 -34.52 34.45 -18.02
N VAL A 78 -35.80 34.54 -17.62
CA VAL A 78 -36.75 35.50 -18.21
C VAL A 78 -36.31 36.95 -17.95
N THR A 79 -35.82 37.23 -16.74
CA THR A 79 -35.32 38.56 -16.37
C THR A 79 -34.08 38.96 -17.19
N LEU A 80 -33.12 38.04 -17.36
CA LEU A 80 -31.87 38.28 -18.09
C LEU A 80 -32.07 38.34 -19.62
N GLN A 81 -32.97 37.54 -20.20
CA GLN A 81 -33.22 37.51 -21.64
C GLN A 81 -33.58 38.92 -22.15
N SER A 82 -34.49 39.62 -21.47
CA SER A 82 -34.91 40.99 -21.82
C SER A 82 -33.82 42.08 -21.76
N SER A 83 -32.60 41.73 -21.32
CA SER A 83 -31.49 42.67 -21.11
C SER A 83 -30.19 42.32 -21.85
N LEU A 84 -30.08 41.10 -22.40
CA LEU A 84 -28.79 40.51 -22.83
C LEU A 84 -28.82 39.77 -24.18
N GLU A 85 -29.99 39.68 -24.84
CA GLU A 85 -30.20 38.94 -26.10
C GLU A 85 -29.15 39.26 -27.18
N ASP A 86 -28.81 40.53 -27.39
CA ASP A 86 -27.85 40.95 -28.44
C ASP A 86 -26.37 40.85 -28.05
N THR A 87 -26.03 40.63 -26.76
CA THR A 87 -24.65 40.80 -26.26
C THR A 87 -23.96 39.53 -25.79
N HIS A 88 -24.68 38.57 -25.18
CA HIS A 88 -24.07 37.41 -24.50
C HIS A 88 -24.85 36.11 -24.71
N CYS A 89 -25.11 35.77 -25.99
CA CYS A 89 -25.90 34.60 -26.41
C CYS A 89 -25.45 33.26 -25.80
N GLU A 90 -24.13 33.03 -25.61
CA GLU A 90 -23.65 31.76 -25.02
C GLU A 90 -24.09 31.58 -23.57
N LEU A 91 -24.17 32.67 -22.79
CA LEU A 91 -24.62 32.62 -21.39
C LEU A 91 -26.08 32.15 -21.30
N LEU A 92 -26.94 32.63 -22.22
CA LEU A 92 -28.35 32.19 -22.31
C LEU A 92 -28.45 30.72 -22.72
N ARG A 93 -27.61 30.25 -23.66
CA ARG A 93 -27.54 28.83 -24.05
C ARG A 93 -27.12 27.93 -22.88
N ASP A 94 -26.21 28.38 -22.03
CA ASP A 94 -25.78 27.62 -20.85
C ASP A 94 -26.88 27.58 -19.77
N PHE A 95 -27.66 28.66 -19.59
CA PHE A 95 -28.88 28.62 -18.76
C PHE A 95 -29.91 27.62 -19.29
N ASP A 96 -30.14 27.56 -20.61
CA ASP A 96 -31.03 26.57 -21.23
C ASP A 96 -30.51 25.13 -21.06
N SER A 97 -29.20 24.92 -21.17
CA SER A 97 -28.55 23.63 -20.90
C SER A 97 -28.78 23.20 -19.44
N ILE A 98 -28.58 24.09 -18.47
CA ILE A 98 -28.81 23.82 -17.04
C ILE A 98 -30.29 23.54 -16.76
N LEU A 99 -31.22 24.28 -17.37
CA LEU A 99 -32.67 24.05 -17.19
C LEU A 99 -33.11 22.73 -17.81
N SER A 100 -32.57 22.33 -18.97
CA SER A 100 -32.85 21.02 -19.58
C SER A 100 -32.37 19.86 -18.70
N LEU A 101 -31.17 19.96 -18.13
CA LEU A 101 -30.63 19.00 -17.16
C LEU A 101 -31.48 18.93 -15.88
N LEU A 102 -32.01 20.07 -15.42
CA LEU A 102 -32.92 20.13 -14.27
C LEU A 102 -34.34 19.63 -14.56
N THR A 103 -34.73 19.45 -15.82
CA THR A 103 -36.01 18.82 -16.22
C THR A 103 -35.91 17.33 -16.52
N CYS A 104 -34.73 16.82 -16.90
CA CYS A 104 -34.50 15.43 -17.32
C CYS A 104 -34.51 14.39 -16.15
N SER A 105 -35.37 14.57 -15.15
CA SER A 105 -35.48 13.67 -14.00
C SER A 105 -36.90 13.64 -13.40
N SER A 106 -37.77 12.82 -13.97
CA SER A 106 -38.95 12.30 -13.24
C SER A 106 -39.55 11.02 -13.85
N GLU A 107 -39.60 10.89 -15.18
CA GLU A 107 -40.48 9.89 -15.83
C GLU A 107 -39.74 8.63 -16.34
N ASP A 108 -38.64 8.76 -17.09
CA ASP A 108 -37.94 7.61 -17.72
C ASP A 108 -37.49 6.52 -16.72
N VAL A 109 -37.12 6.92 -15.50
CA VAL A 109 -36.66 5.97 -14.46
C VAL A 109 -37.81 5.08 -13.99
N VAL A 110 -39.05 5.60 -13.92
CA VAL A 110 -40.21 4.87 -13.37
C VAL A 110 -40.65 3.75 -14.30
N GLN A 111 -40.58 3.97 -15.61
CA GLN A 111 -41.00 2.99 -16.61
C GLN A 111 -40.15 1.71 -16.55
N SER A 112 -38.82 1.87 -16.48
CA SER A 112 -37.85 0.76 -16.44
C SER A 112 -37.99 -0.20 -15.25
N VAL A 113 -38.59 0.25 -14.15
CA VAL A 113 -38.75 -0.55 -12.91
C VAL A 113 -40.03 -1.38 -12.92
N ASN A 114 -41.09 -0.90 -13.58
CA ASN A 114 -42.37 -1.59 -13.62
C ASN A 114 -42.36 -2.84 -14.51
N ASP A 115 -41.67 -2.81 -15.65
CA ASP A 115 -41.55 -3.95 -16.57
C ASP A 115 -40.73 -5.14 -16.01
N ILE A 116 -39.92 -4.89 -14.98
CA ILE A 116 -39.21 -5.95 -14.24
C ILE A 116 -40.15 -6.60 -13.21
N SER A 117 -41.00 -5.81 -12.54
CA SER A 117 -41.89 -6.28 -11.48
C SER A 117 -43.02 -7.20 -11.98
N SER A 118 -43.49 -7.00 -13.21
CA SER A 118 -44.59 -7.76 -13.80
C SER A 118 -44.26 -9.22 -14.16
N ARG A 119 -42.98 -9.62 -14.16
CA ARG A 119 -42.55 -10.92 -14.73
C ARG A 119 -42.35 -12.07 -13.73
N GLU A 120 -42.38 -11.82 -12.41
CA GLU A 120 -42.11 -12.84 -11.38
C GLU A 120 -43.35 -13.47 -10.70
N THR A 121 -44.59 -13.09 -11.06
CA THR A 121 -45.79 -13.49 -10.30
C THR A 121 -46.80 -14.39 -11.05
N SER A 122 -46.31 -15.43 -11.74
CA SER A 122 -47.16 -16.55 -12.17
C SER A 122 -46.70 -17.89 -11.55
N LYS A 123 -47.46 -18.38 -10.57
CA LYS A 123 -47.22 -19.70 -9.94
C LYS A 123 -47.83 -20.80 -10.80
N LYS A 124 -47.13 -21.93 -10.97
CA LYS A 124 -47.80 -23.22 -11.17
C LYS A 124 -47.03 -24.40 -10.57
N SER A 125 -47.76 -25.46 -10.29
CA SER A 125 -47.35 -26.65 -9.54
C SER A 125 -46.79 -27.77 -10.43
N ILE A 126 -46.02 -28.66 -9.80
CA ILE A 126 -45.54 -29.93 -10.37
C ILE A 126 -46.74 -30.79 -10.80
N PRO A 127 -46.72 -31.37 -12.02
CA PRO A 127 -46.55 -32.82 -12.17
C PRO A 127 -45.48 -33.23 -13.22
N GLN A 128 -45.01 -34.48 -13.12
CA GLN A 128 -44.24 -35.19 -14.15
C GLN A 128 -45.19 -36.07 -15.02
N PRO A 129 -44.70 -36.97 -15.91
CA PRO A 129 -44.13 -36.63 -17.22
C PRO A 129 -44.75 -37.45 -18.38
N SER A 130 -44.67 -37.00 -19.65
CA SER A 130 -44.78 -37.91 -20.81
C SER A 130 -44.29 -37.35 -22.16
N ARG A 131 -43.46 -38.18 -22.82
CA ARG A 131 -43.36 -38.50 -24.26
C ARG A 131 -43.90 -37.56 -25.36
N ASN A 132 -43.04 -37.45 -26.38
CA ASN A 132 -43.31 -37.61 -27.83
C ASN A 132 -43.63 -36.39 -28.74
N ILE A 133 -42.69 -36.18 -29.68
CA ILE A 133 -42.88 -36.18 -31.16
C ILE A 133 -43.07 -34.86 -31.94
N GLN A 134 -42.39 -34.87 -33.10
CA GLN A 134 -42.42 -34.03 -34.31
C GLN A 134 -41.91 -32.58 -34.31
N TYR A 135 -41.10 -32.33 -35.34
CA TYR A 135 -40.81 -31.06 -36.00
C TYR A 135 -42.10 -30.47 -36.64
N ASP A 136 -42.14 -29.17 -36.95
CA ASP A 136 -41.81 -28.72 -38.32
C ASP A 136 -41.59 -27.19 -38.41
N GLU A 137 -41.16 -26.73 -39.58
CA GLU A 137 -40.95 -25.31 -39.94
C GLU A 137 -42.27 -24.56 -40.24
N HIS A 138 -42.27 -23.22 -40.19
CA HIS A 138 -42.56 -22.39 -41.39
C HIS A 138 -42.38 -20.87 -41.18
N PHE A 139 -42.16 -20.18 -42.30
CA PHE A 139 -41.92 -18.73 -42.46
C PHE A 139 -43.20 -17.96 -42.84
N THR A 140 -43.38 -16.74 -42.32
CA THR A 140 -43.89 -15.49 -42.97
C THR A 140 -43.96 -14.40 -41.89
N ASN A 141 -43.31 -13.23 -41.97
CA ASN A 141 -43.30 -12.13 -42.96
C ASN A 141 -44.37 -11.04 -42.73
N ASP A 142 -43.92 -9.81 -43.01
CA ASP A 142 -44.62 -8.52 -43.15
C ASP A 142 -45.03 -7.74 -41.88
N ALA A 143 -44.98 -6.38 -41.84
CA ALA A 143 -44.18 -5.35 -42.55
C ALA A 143 -44.57 -3.95 -42.00
N ILE A 144 -43.98 -2.87 -42.55
CA ILE A 144 -44.37 -1.42 -42.47
C ILE A 144 -43.90 -0.68 -41.18
N SER A 145 -43.41 0.57 -41.20
CA SER A 145 -42.59 1.36 -42.15
C SER A 145 -42.17 2.72 -41.50
N GLY A 146 -41.17 3.42 -42.08
CA GLY A 146 -40.79 4.81 -41.73
C GLY A 146 -39.60 4.90 -40.74
N GLN A 147 -38.32 5.08 -41.12
CA GLN A 147 -37.63 6.03 -42.04
C GLN A 147 -37.61 7.50 -41.58
N TYR A 148 -36.39 8.03 -41.37
CA TYR A 148 -35.80 9.10 -42.18
C TYR A 148 -34.26 9.12 -42.02
N SER A 149 -33.51 9.70 -42.97
CA SER A 149 -32.05 9.56 -43.08
C SER A 149 -31.38 10.66 -43.92
N ILE A 150 -30.23 11.21 -43.47
CA ILE A 150 -29.32 12.14 -44.20
C ILE A 150 -27.91 11.95 -43.59
N ALA A 151 -26.75 12.21 -44.23
CA ALA A 151 -26.19 11.84 -45.54
C ALA A 151 -24.71 12.34 -45.57
N GLU A 152 -23.79 11.66 -46.27
CA GLU A 152 -22.36 12.02 -46.30
C GLU A 152 -21.94 12.90 -47.50
N ARG A 153 -20.81 13.62 -47.36
CA ARG A 153 -19.88 13.87 -48.48
C ARG A 153 -18.45 14.22 -48.02
N SER A 154 -17.49 14.02 -48.93
CA SER A 154 -16.03 14.20 -48.76
C SER A 154 -15.40 14.69 -50.07
N SER A 155 -14.22 15.34 -50.03
CA SER A 155 -13.19 15.46 -51.12
C SER A 155 -12.07 16.48 -50.76
N THR A 156 -11.03 16.61 -51.61
CA THR A 156 -9.64 16.95 -51.19
C THR A 156 -8.81 17.89 -52.11
N CYS A 157 -7.99 18.76 -51.48
CA CYS A 157 -6.61 19.19 -51.84
C CYS A 157 -6.28 20.07 -53.08
N ILE A 158 -5.05 20.67 -53.03
CA ILE A 158 -4.31 21.50 -54.03
C ILE A 158 -4.82 22.97 -54.07
N GLU A 159 -4.03 24.05 -54.03
CA GLU A 159 -2.71 24.39 -54.63
C GLU A 159 -1.82 25.33 -53.74
N THR A 160 -0.70 25.90 -54.23
CA THR A 160 0.31 26.68 -53.43
C THR A 160 0.65 28.11 -53.98
N PRO A 161 1.82 28.77 -53.74
CA PRO A 161 1.90 30.17 -53.30
C PRO A 161 2.23 31.20 -54.42
N PRO A 162 2.45 32.49 -54.07
CA PRO A 162 3.82 33.02 -54.23
C PRO A 162 4.31 33.99 -53.12
N GLU A 163 5.52 34.52 -53.28
CA GLU A 163 6.30 35.34 -52.33
C GLU A 163 6.34 36.85 -52.69
N THR A 164 7.19 37.60 -51.95
CA THR A 164 8.04 38.74 -52.41
C THR A 164 7.73 40.17 -51.91
N GLU A 165 8.39 40.51 -50.79
CA GLU A 165 9.23 41.72 -50.51
C GLU A 165 8.75 43.20 -50.68
N VAL A 166 9.61 44.09 -50.15
CA VAL A 166 9.78 45.55 -50.38
C VAL A 166 8.84 46.54 -49.65
N SER A 167 9.36 47.01 -48.50
CA SER A 167 9.16 48.39 -47.98
C SER A 167 10.21 49.32 -48.63
N PRO A 168 10.06 50.67 -48.72
CA PRO A 168 10.46 51.51 -47.56
C PRO A 168 9.89 52.96 -47.45
N HIS A 169 10.10 53.57 -46.26
CA HIS A 169 10.09 55.03 -45.95
C HIS A 169 8.75 55.80 -46.14
N GLN A 170 8.52 57.00 -45.56
CA GLN A 170 9.44 57.96 -44.92
C GLN A 170 8.79 58.76 -43.76
N GLU A 171 9.42 58.73 -42.56
CA GLU A 171 9.81 59.83 -41.63
C GLU A 171 8.89 61.05 -41.32
N ILE A 172 9.04 61.85 -40.25
CA ILE A 172 9.69 61.77 -38.90
C ILE A 172 9.04 62.87 -38.02
N ARG A 173 8.77 62.61 -36.73
CA ARG A 173 9.26 63.50 -35.64
C ARG A 173 9.37 62.83 -34.27
N GLU A 174 10.62 62.64 -33.89
CA GLU A 174 11.21 62.43 -32.56
C GLU A 174 10.67 63.39 -31.47
N MET A 175 10.80 63.17 -30.15
CA MET A 175 10.97 62.01 -29.24
C MET A 175 10.66 62.55 -27.81
N VAL A 176 10.99 62.03 -26.61
CA VAL A 176 11.81 60.93 -26.01
C VAL A 176 11.04 60.49 -24.71
N LEU A 177 11.43 59.56 -23.82
CA LEU A 177 12.66 58.80 -23.57
C LEU A 177 12.29 57.38 -23.05
N CYS A 178 12.99 56.35 -23.51
CA CYS A 178 13.03 55.01 -22.89
C CYS A 178 14.51 54.58 -22.76
N PRO A 179 14.78 53.48 -22.06
CA PRO A 179 15.19 52.30 -22.84
C PRO A 179 14.48 51.00 -22.40
N SER A 180 14.71 49.93 -23.18
CA SER A 180 13.97 48.66 -23.16
C SER A 180 14.82 47.50 -22.59
N PRO A 181 14.53 46.18 -22.78
CA PRO A 181 14.65 45.22 -21.68
C PRO A 181 15.88 44.29 -21.77
N LEU A 182 16.30 43.74 -20.63
CA LEU A 182 17.28 42.66 -20.56
C LEU A 182 16.89 41.57 -19.55
N VAL A 183 16.95 40.32 -20.04
CA VAL A 183 17.32 39.08 -19.33
C VAL A 183 16.90 38.96 -17.86
N ILE A 184 15.80 38.24 -17.60
CA ILE A 184 15.56 37.62 -16.29
C ILE A 184 16.09 36.18 -16.32
N GLN A 185 17.21 35.97 -15.65
CA GLN A 185 17.81 34.68 -15.38
C GLN A 185 17.04 34.01 -14.22
N GLU A 186 16.49 32.81 -14.40
CA GLU A 186 15.75 32.07 -13.36
C GLU A 186 16.66 31.63 -12.19
N GLN A 187 16.98 32.54 -11.28
CA GLN A 187 17.76 32.23 -10.09
C GLN A 187 16.84 31.87 -8.91
N ARG A 188 16.34 30.63 -8.95
CA ARG A 188 15.45 30.02 -7.93
C ARG A 188 16.08 30.00 -6.54
N ARG A 189 15.90 31.07 -5.76
CA ARG A 189 16.10 31.04 -4.31
C ARG A 189 14.92 30.30 -3.66
N LEU A 190 15.24 29.37 -2.76
CA LEU A 190 14.29 28.85 -1.79
C LEU A 190 14.10 29.94 -0.73
N ASP A 191 13.01 30.69 -0.83
CA ASP A 191 12.57 31.53 0.29
C ASP A 191 11.89 30.64 1.33
N TYR A 192 12.14 30.93 2.61
CA TYR A 192 11.54 30.17 3.71
C TYR A 192 10.22 30.84 4.09
N ASP A 193 9.09 30.13 3.97
CA ASP A 193 7.75 30.66 4.24
C ASP A 193 7.71 31.47 5.55
N GLN A 194 7.66 32.80 5.43
CA GLN A 194 7.29 33.65 6.56
C GLN A 194 5.86 33.28 6.97
N PRO A 195 5.61 32.89 8.23
CA PRO A 195 4.29 32.45 8.64
C PRO A 195 3.31 33.62 8.51
N THR A 196 2.43 33.56 7.52
CA THR A 196 1.43 34.60 7.28
C THR A 196 0.53 34.70 8.50
N VAL A 197 0.69 35.77 9.28
CA VAL A 197 -0.15 36.04 10.46
C VAL A 197 -1.52 36.47 9.95
N GLN A 198 -2.38 35.49 9.68
CA GLN A 198 -3.81 35.72 9.52
C GLN A 198 -4.31 36.39 10.81
N SER A 199 -4.90 37.57 10.67
CA SER A 199 -5.55 38.23 11.78
C SER A 199 -6.66 37.33 12.31
N ILE A 200 -6.70 37.12 13.64
CA ILE A 200 -7.86 36.51 14.29
C ILE A 200 -8.93 37.60 14.38
N ASP A 201 -9.56 37.87 13.23
CA ASP A 201 -10.55 38.91 13.06
C ASP A 201 -11.70 38.70 14.06
N ARG A 202 -12.02 39.76 14.82
CA ARG A 202 -13.15 39.77 15.75
C ARG A 202 -14.46 39.94 14.97
N PHE A 203 -14.83 38.94 14.18
CA PHE A 203 -16.10 38.90 13.45
C PHE A 203 -17.28 38.80 14.44
N GLY A 204 -17.83 39.96 14.79
CA GLY A 204 -19.03 40.11 15.61
C GLY A 204 -20.30 39.69 14.87
N GLY A 205 -20.53 38.38 14.78
CA GLY A 205 -21.80 37.83 14.29
C GLY A 205 -22.88 37.88 15.38
N ALA A 206 -24.01 38.53 15.10
CA ALA A 206 -25.07 38.90 16.05
C ALA A 206 -25.85 37.74 16.73
N ASN A 207 -25.38 36.50 16.65
CA ASN A 207 -26.01 35.30 17.21
C ASN A 207 -25.03 34.42 18.03
N VAL A 208 -23.87 34.94 18.41
CA VAL A 208 -22.88 34.23 19.25
C VAL A 208 -22.95 34.78 20.69
N PRO A 209 -22.98 33.92 21.73
CA PRO A 209 -22.95 34.40 23.11
C PRO A 209 -21.68 35.20 23.41
N ASP A 210 -21.82 36.36 24.06
CA ASP A 210 -20.68 37.18 24.50
C ASP A 210 -19.78 36.38 25.44
N SER A 211 -18.50 36.23 25.07
CA SER A 211 -17.54 35.59 25.96
C SER A 211 -16.99 36.60 26.97
N TYR A 212 -16.95 36.21 28.24
CA TYR A 212 -16.30 36.98 29.31
C TYR A 212 -14.76 37.03 29.17
N SER A 213 -14.20 36.84 27.96
CA SER A 213 -12.75 36.73 27.70
C SER A 213 -11.95 37.95 28.13
N PHE A 214 -12.51 39.15 27.96
CA PHE A 214 -11.93 40.41 28.42
C PHE A 214 -12.04 40.63 29.94
N LEU A 215 -12.86 39.86 30.64
CA LEU A 215 -13.08 39.96 32.10
C LEU A 215 -12.31 38.89 32.90
N GLU A 216 -11.63 37.96 32.23
CA GLU A 216 -10.78 36.94 32.87
C GLU A 216 -9.48 37.53 33.44
N SER A 217 -9.14 37.14 34.67
CA SER A 217 -8.11 37.79 35.49
C SER A 217 -6.68 37.62 34.96
N SER A 218 -6.31 36.45 34.44
CA SER A 218 -4.97 36.16 33.92
C SER A 218 -4.94 35.94 32.41
N PHE A 219 -3.81 36.24 31.77
CA PHE A 219 -3.62 36.05 30.33
C PHE A 219 -3.96 34.61 29.88
N THR A 220 -3.48 33.59 30.58
CA THR A 220 -3.86 32.18 30.37
C THR A 220 -5.37 32.00 30.26
N ARG A 221 -6.16 32.60 31.15
CA ARG A 221 -7.63 32.48 31.13
C ARG A 221 -8.28 33.30 30.02
N ARG A 222 -7.76 34.51 29.73
CA ARG A 222 -8.20 35.34 28.58
C ARG A 222 -8.02 34.58 27.26
N LEU A 223 -6.80 34.09 26.99
CA LEU A 223 -6.43 33.30 25.81
C LEU A 223 -7.27 32.03 25.69
N LYS A 224 -7.40 31.27 26.79
CA LYS A 224 -8.16 30.01 26.80
C LYS A 224 -9.65 30.20 26.55
N ARG A 225 -10.28 31.26 27.08
CA ARG A 225 -11.70 31.57 26.81
C ARG A 225 -11.91 32.04 25.37
N SER A 226 -10.99 32.85 24.83
CA SER A 226 -10.99 33.23 23.39
C SER A 226 -10.87 32.01 22.47
N GLY A 227 -9.99 31.06 22.80
CA GLY A 227 -9.87 29.80 22.06
C GLY A 227 -11.13 28.94 22.10
N LEU A 228 -11.84 28.90 23.23
CA LEU A 228 -13.13 28.21 23.37
C LEU A 228 -14.24 28.88 22.53
N GLU A 229 -14.29 30.21 22.49
CA GLU A 229 -15.23 30.99 21.66
C GLU A 229 -15.01 30.72 20.16
N HIS A 230 -13.77 30.81 19.68
CA HIS A 230 -13.41 30.50 18.30
C HIS A 230 -13.74 29.05 17.93
N ALA A 231 -13.39 28.09 18.78
CA ALA A 231 -13.75 26.68 18.59
C ALA A 231 -15.28 26.49 18.56
N PHE A 232 -16.05 27.17 19.42
CA PHE A 232 -17.51 27.06 19.44
C PHE A 232 -18.17 27.64 18.18
N ARG A 233 -17.63 28.72 17.60
CA ARG A 233 -18.08 29.25 16.29
C ARG A 233 -17.92 28.20 15.19
N ILE A 234 -16.72 27.66 14.99
CA ILE A 234 -16.40 26.61 13.99
C ILE A 234 -17.19 25.32 14.25
N PHE A 235 -17.44 24.98 15.52
CA PHE A 235 -18.24 23.81 15.87
C PHE A 235 -19.71 23.98 15.47
N SER A 236 -20.26 25.19 15.64
CA SER A 236 -21.70 25.45 15.60
C SER A 236 -22.23 25.86 14.22
N ASP A 237 -21.47 26.62 13.42
CA ASP A 237 -21.92 26.98 12.07
C ASP A 237 -21.81 25.76 11.14
N PRO A 238 -22.92 25.26 10.56
CA PRO A 238 -22.91 24.11 9.65
C PRO A 238 -22.13 24.33 8.35
N ARG A 239 -21.82 25.59 8.02
CA ARG A 239 -21.12 26.02 6.80
C ARG A 239 -19.60 26.13 6.97
N SER A 240 -19.09 25.96 8.20
CA SER A 240 -17.65 25.99 8.49
C SER A 240 -16.91 24.94 7.65
N ASP A 241 -15.76 25.32 7.08
CA ASP A 241 -14.95 24.44 6.22
C ASP A 241 -14.68 23.07 6.88
N PRO A 242 -15.03 21.94 6.22
CA PRO A 242 -14.72 20.61 6.71
C PRO A 242 -13.24 20.37 7.02
N LEU A 243 -12.29 21.03 6.34
CA LEU A 243 -10.86 20.89 6.61
C LEU A 243 -10.46 21.65 7.88
N GLU A 244 -10.96 22.87 8.11
CA GLU A 244 -10.77 23.61 9.35
C GLU A 244 -11.46 22.92 10.55
N VAL A 245 -12.69 22.47 10.39
CA VAL A 245 -13.39 21.67 11.42
C VAL A 245 -12.57 20.41 11.75
N PHE A 246 -12.01 19.75 10.74
CA PHE A 246 -11.11 18.61 10.95
C PHE A 246 -9.78 19.01 11.61
N ARG A 247 -9.20 20.16 11.27
CA ARG A 247 -7.96 20.71 11.86
C ARG A 247 -8.13 20.95 13.36
N VAL A 248 -9.15 21.71 13.75
CA VAL A 248 -9.42 22.11 15.15
C VAL A 248 -9.87 20.91 15.99
N PHE A 249 -10.74 20.05 15.47
CA PHE A 249 -11.30 18.91 16.20
C PHE A 249 -10.61 17.56 15.90
N ARG A 250 -9.38 17.58 15.36
CA ARG A 250 -8.62 16.38 14.98
C ARG A 250 -8.38 15.42 16.13
N LEU A 251 -8.13 15.97 17.33
CA LEU A 251 -7.65 15.21 18.49
C LEU A 251 -8.77 14.47 19.22
N VAL A 252 -9.95 15.09 19.33
CA VAL A 252 -11.15 14.48 19.88
C VAL A 252 -12.28 14.77 18.88
N PRO A 253 -12.79 13.75 18.15
CA PRO A 253 -13.71 13.97 17.03
C PRO A 253 -15.14 14.25 17.52
N CYS A 254 -15.31 15.35 18.25
CA CYS A 254 -16.57 15.84 18.82
C CYS A 254 -17.64 16.07 17.74
N PHE A 255 -17.22 16.39 16.52
CA PHE A 255 -18.09 16.60 15.35
C PHE A 255 -18.89 15.36 14.94
N LYS A 256 -18.51 14.15 15.37
CA LYS A 256 -19.24 12.90 15.04
C LYS A 256 -20.62 12.79 15.70
N ASP A 257 -20.87 13.57 16.74
CA ASP A 257 -22.14 13.65 17.46
C ASP A 257 -22.37 15.11 17.88
N ARG A 258 -22.57 15.97 16.87
CA ARG A 258 -22.70 17.43 17.05
C ARG A 258 -23.80 17.78 18.06
N ALA A 259 -24.97 17.13 17.97
CA ALA A 259 -26.09 17.36 18.87
C ALA A 259 -25.76 17.08 20.34
N LYS A 260 -25.00 16.01 20.64
CA LYS A 260 -24.59 15.67 22.00
C LYS A 260 -23.47 16.57 22.55
N MET A 261 -22.56 17.00 21.69
CA MET A 261 -21.40 17.81 22.12
C MET A 261 -21.69 19.31 22.20
N TYR A 262 -22.68 19.81 21.46
CA TYR A 262 -23.13 21.20 21.48
C TYR A 262 -23.41 21.77 22.89
N PRO A 263 -24.23 21.14 23.77
CA PRO A 263 -24.47 21.67 25.12
C PRO A 263 -23.17 21.81 25.92
N TYR A 264 -22.29 20.80 25.93
CA TYR A 264 -21.02 20.88 26.65
C TYR A 264 -20.12 22.03 26.17
N PHE A 265 -20.11 22.32 24.87
CA PHE A 265 -19.34 23.42 24.30
C PHE A 265 -19.95 24.80 24.63
N ARG A 266 -21.27 24.93 24.50
CA ARG A 266 -22.01 26.13 24.90
C ARG A 266 -21.76 26.45 26.37
N ASP A 267 -21.95 25.48 27.25
CA ASP A 267 -21.88 25.65 28.70
C ASP A 267 -20.45 26.04 29.18
N LEU A 268 -19.40 25.63 28.45
CA LEU A 268 -18.02 26.09 28.67
C LEU A 268 -17.81 27.56 28.26
N VAL A 269 -18.40 28.00 27.15
CA VAL A 269 -18.27 29.39 26.66
C VAL A 269 -19.07 30.35 27.54
N THR A 270 -20.30 29.98 27.90
CA THR A 270 -21.21 30.77 28.74
C THR A 270 -20.95 30.62 30.24
N SER A 271 -19.92 29.87 30.65
CA SER A 271 -19.52 29.75 32.07
C SER A 271 -19.19 31.12 32.68
N GLU A 272 -19.60 31.37 33.91
CA GLU A 272 -19.38 32.63 34.63
C GLU A 272 -17.89 32.99 34.80
N ARG A 273 -17.62 34.23 35.22
CA ARG A 273 -16.26 34.74 35.50
C ARG A 273 -15.57 33.85 36.55
N GLY A 274 -14.35 33.39 36.27
CA GLY A 274 -13.62 32.46 37.14
C GLY A 274 -14.06 30.98 37.05
N GLY A 275 -15.17 30.67 36.37
CA GLY A 275 -15.68 29.31 36.18
C GLY A 275 -14.72 28.34 35.47
N SER A 276 -15.05 27.05 35.46
CA SER A 276 -14.18 26.00 34.89
C SER A 276 -14.21 26.00 33.36
N LEU A 277 -13.18 26.60 32.75
CA LEU A 277 -12.94 26.56 31.29
C LEU A 277 -12.42 25.18 30.81
N GLU A 278 -12.73 24.09 31.53
CA GLU A 278 -12.21 22.75 31.26
C GLU A 278 -13.17 21.68 31.77
N ILE A 279 -13.37 20.62 30.99
CA ILE A 279 -14.17 19.46 31.40
C ILE A 279 -13.29 18.56 32.25
N SER A 280 -13.39 18.70 33.58
CA SER A 280 -12.52 18.04 34.56
C SER A 280 -12.50 16.50 34.51
N THR A 281 -13.44 15.86 33.80
CA THR A 281 -13.46 14.41 33.56
C THR A 281 -12.58 13.96 32.39
N LEU A 282 -12.18 14.87 31.49
CA LEU A 282 -11.29 14.57 30.37
C LEU A 282 -9.81 14.57 30.80
N PRO A 283 -8.93 13.87 30.07
CA PRO A 283 -7.49 13.95 30.28
C PRO A 283 -6.89 15.15 29.53
N PHE A 284 -5.85 15.76 30.10
CA PHE A 284 -5.02 16.72 29.40
C PHE A 284 -4.04 15.98 28.46
N TYR A 285 -3.84 16.46 27.22
CA TYR A 285 -3.04 15.77 26.22
C TYR A 285 -1.68 16.46 25.95
N CYS A 286 -0.61 15.90 26.50
CA CYS A 286 0.76 16.42 26.37
C CYS A 286 1.40 15.98 25.05
N ILE A 287 0.94 16.55 23.94
CA ILE A 287 1.55 16.45 22.61
C ILE A 287 2.69 17.46 22.56
N GLY A 288 3.82 17.14 21.92
CA GLY A 288 4.89 18.13 21.65
C GLY A 288 5.41 18.94 22.85
N GLY A 289 5.29 18.40 24.08
CA GLY A 289 5.65 19.09 25.33
C GLY A 289 4.57 20.00 25.94
N ALA A 290 3.38 20.10 25.36
CA ALA A 290 2.31 20.98 25.86
C ALA A 290 1.97 20.69 27.34
N GLY A 291 1.91 21.77 28.13
CA GLY A 291 1.74 21.78 29.58
C GLY A 291 3.02 21.46 30.36
N THR A 292 4.21 21.47 29.74
CA THR A 292 5.49 21.17 30.40
C THR A 292 6.65 22.12 30.09
N HIS A 293 6.52 23.03 29.12
CA HIS A 293 7.61 23.94 28.75
C HIS A 293 7.82 25.03 29.80
N TYR A 294 6.73 25.61 30.32
CA TYR A 294 6.78 26.67 31.34
C TYR A 294 5.92 26.33 32.56
N ALA A 295 6.24 25.22 33.24
CA ALA A 295 5.54 24.81 34.45
C ALA A 295 5.75 25.79 35.61
N THR A 296 4.66 26.35 36.14
CA THR A 296 4.64 27.24 37.32
C THR A 296 5.20 26.51 38.54
N LYS A 297 5.88 27.21 39.47
CA LYS A 297 6.33 26.62 40.74
C LYS A 297 5.37 26.92 41.87
N ASP A 298 5.22 26.00 42.82
CA ASP A 298 4.55 26.26 44.10
C ASP A 298 5.46 27.05 45.06
N GLU A 299 4.92 27.45 46.21
CA GLU A 299 5.62 28.18 47.29
C GLU A 299 6.83 27.40 47.87
N LYS A 300 6.99 26.13 47.48
CA LYS A 300 8.06 25.22 47.91
C LYS A 300 9.02 24.86 46.76
N GLY A 301 8.87 25.52 45.60
CA GLY A 301 9.71 25.36 44.40
C GLY A 301 9.34 24.19 43.47
N ASN A 302 8.29 23.42 43.78
CA ASN A 302 7.87 22.26 42.98
C ASN A 302 7.08 22.67 41.74
N PHE A 303 7.33 22.02 40.60
CA PHE A 303 6.62 22.29 39.36
C PHE A 303 5.15 21.80 39.38
N ILE A 304 4.21 22.71 39.10
CA ILE A 304 2.77 22.49 39.02
C ILE A 304 2.39 22.19 37.56
N TYR A 305 2.15 20.92 37.28
CA TYR A 305 1.74 20.44 35.96
C TYR A 305 0.21 20.32 35.82
N PRO A 306 -0.36 20.32 34.60
CA PRO A 306 -1.78 20.05 34.40
C PRO A 306 -2.26 18.74 35.06
N PRO A 307 -3.48 18.68 35.62
CA PRO A 307 -4.03 17.45 36.15
C PRO A 307 -4.33 16.44 35.03
N LYS A 308 -4.16 15.15 35.32
CA LYS A 308 -4.55 14.03 34.44
C LYS A 308 -3.87 14.04 33.05
N MET A 309 -2.64 14.53 32.95
CA MET A 309 -1.78 14.42 31.76
C MET A 309 -1.73 13.00 31.21
N ARG A 310 -1.91 12.85 29.90
CA ARG A 310 -1.76 11.59 29.17
C ARG A 310 -1.24 11.87 27.76
N LEU A 311 -0.55 10.90 27.17
CA LEU A 311 -0.42 10.83 25.71
C LEU A 311 -1.77 10.39 25.10
N PRO A 312 -2.10 10.77 23.84
CA PRO A 312 -3.35 10.41 23.17
C PRO A 312 -3.42 8.93 22.74
N ARG A 313 -3.33 8.01 23.72
CA ARG A 313 -3.29 6.54 23.57
C ARG A 313 -4.50 5.90 22.86
N ARG A 314 -5.58 6.64 22.59
CA ARG A 314 -6.72 6.18 21.78
C ARG A 314 -6.55 6.52 20.28
N ILE A 315 -5.75 7.53 19.95
CA ILE A 315 -5.34 7.87 18.58
C ILE A 315 -4.11 7.04 18.22
N LEU A 316 -3.09 7.07 19.09
CA LEU A 316 -1.89 6.22 19.05
C LEU A 316 -2.20 4.72 19.24
N GLY A 317 -3.45 4.37 19.59
CA GLY A 317 -3.87 3.00 19.93
C GLY A 317 -3.92 2.02 18.75
N THR A 318 -3.69 2.50 17.53
CA THR A 318 -3.43 1.69 16.33
C THR A 318 -1.99 1.16 16.29
N LEU A 319 -1.07 1.70 17.10
CA LEU A 319 0.34 1.34 17.15
C LEU A 319 0.70 0.65 18.49
N PRO A 320 1.55 -0.40 18.49
CA PRO A 320 1.87 -1.16 19.69
C PRO A 320 2.97 -0.49 20.54
N MET A 321 2.62 0.01 21.72
CA MET A 321 3.58 0.58 22.68
C MET A 321 4.08 -0.46 23.70
N PRO A 322 5.37 -0.82 23.74
CA PRO A 322 5.99 -1.51 24.87
C PRO A 322 6.32 -0.48 25.97
N ALA A 323 5.42 -0.29 26.94
CA ALA A 323 5.63 0.68 28.01
C ALA A 323 6.50 0.12 29.14
N ILE A 324 7.83 0.29 29.03
CA ILE A 324 8.76 0.23 30.16
C ILE A 324 9.01 1.68 30.61
N PRO A 325 8.57 2.10 31.81
CA PRO A 325 8.86 3.45 32.31
C PRO A 325 10.37 3.64 32.52
N GLY A 326 10.94 4.72 31.97
CA GLY A 326 12.34 5.11 32.19
C GLY A 326 13.30 4.88 31.01
N ASP A 327 12.88 4.19 29.94
CA ASP A 327 13.73 4.02 28.74
C ASP A 327 13.68 5.29 27.84
N PRO A 328 14.79 5.98 27.57
CA PRO A 328 14.80 7.16 26.68
C PRO A 328 14.33 6.86 25.26
N ASN A 329 14.50 5.63 24.75
CA ASN A 329 13.99 5.22 23.44
C ASN A 329 12.45 5.32 23.38
N SER A 330 11.76 5.17 24.52
CA SER A 330 10.30 5.23 24.58
C SER A 330 9.74 6.64 24.33
N ALA A 331 10.49 7.69 24.70
CA ALA A 331 10.12 9.08 24.44
C ALA A 331 10.29 9.43 22.95
N GLN A 332 11.43 9.06 22.37
CA GLN A 332 11.73 9.28 20.95
C GLN A 332 10.76 8.49 20.05
N GLN A 333 10.41 7.26 20.43
CA GLN A 333 9.37 6.47 19.78
C GLN A 333 7.96 7.08 19.94
N ALA A 334 7.64 7.67 21.09
CA ALA A 334 6.36 8.37 21.28
C ALA A 334 6.23 9.61 20.38
N GLN A 335 7.31 10.40 20.25
CA GLN A 335 7.34 11.58 19.37
C GLN A 335 7.22 11.19 17.90
N SER A 336 7.97 10.18 17.43
CA SER A 336 7.85 9.67 16.06
C SER A 336 6.44 9.11 15.75
N ASN A 337 5.79 8.49 16.73
CA ASN A 337 4.41 8.04 16.58
C ASN A 337 3.39 9.21 16.55
N LEU A 338 3.69 10.36 17.17
CA LEU A 338 2.89 11.58 17.04
C LEU A 338 3.09 12.25 15.67
N GLU A 339 4.33 12.31 15.16
CA GLU A 339 4.66 12.76 13.80
C GLU A 339 3.92 11.93 12.74
N LEU A 340 3.96 10.60 12.84
CA LEU A 340 3.19 9.68 11.99
C LEU A 340 1.68 9.92 12.03
N CYS A 341 1.14 10.44 13.15
CA CYS A 341 -0.27 10.82 13.27
C CYS A 341 -0.56 12.25 12.79
N GLY A 342 0.45 13.02 12.37
CA GLY A 342 0.38 14.44 12.03
C GLY A 342 0.16 15.37 13.24
N PHE A 343 0.77 15.00 14.36
CA PHE A 343 0.87 15.78 15.62
C PHE A 343 2.33 15.97 16.04
N GLY A 344 3.24 16.06 15.06
CA GLY A 344 4.67 16.30 15.30
C GLY A 344 5.00 17.74 15.72
N GLY A 345 6.29 18.00 15.93
CA GLY A 345 6.79 19.31 16.35
C GLY A 345 6.57 19.62 17.85
N GLN A 346 6.82 20.87 18.22
CA GLN A 346 6.51 21.43 19.55
C GLN A 346 5.08 21.95 19.58
N TRP A 347 4.40 21.76 20.70
CA TRP A 347 3.04 22.26 20.96
C TRP A 347 3.02 22.94 22.33
N PHE A 348 2.24 24.01 22.44
CA PHE A 348 2.18 24.89 23.62
C PHE A 348 0.74 24.93 24.14
N ASP A 349 0.55 24.86 25.46
CA ASP A 349 -0.72 25.20 26.11
C ASP A 349 -0.78 26.70 26.46
N CYS A 350 -1.94 27.19 26.92
CA CYS A 350 -2.11 28.63 27.19
C CYS A 350 -1.18 29.21 28.27
N ARG A 351 -0.59 28.36 29.14
CA ARG A 351 0.43 28.74 30.12
C ARG A 351 1.84 28.65 29.55
N ASP A 352 2.11 27.67 28.69
CA ASP A 352 3.38 27.64 27.96
C ASP A 352 3.54 28.90 27.10
N VAL A 353 2.45 29.37 26.46
CA VAL A 353 2.42 30.65 25.74
C VAL A 353 2.65 31.84 26.69
N GLU A 354 2.01 31.84 27.87
CA GLU A 354 2.22 32.91 28.87
C GLU A 354 3.68 32.97 29.36
N GLY A 355 4.28 31.80 29.64
CA GLY A 355 5.68 31.68 30.06
C GLY A 355 6.67 32.08 28.99
N TYR A 356 6.46 31.66 27.74
CA TYR A 356 7.27 32.07 26.59
C TYR A 356 7.26 33.59 26.40
N LEU A 357 6.08 34.22 26.47
CA LEU A 357 5.95 35.67 26.34
C LEU A 357 6.64 36.41 27.50
N ARG A 358 6.47 35.95 28.75
CA ARG A 358 7.20 36.50 29.91
C ARG A 358 8.72 36.34 29.77
N GLU A 359 9.21 35.22 29.21
CA GLU A 359 10.63 35.00 28.91
C GLU A 359 11.15 35.98 27.84
N LYS A 360 10.32 36.38 26.87
CA LYS A 360 10.65 37.43 25.89
C LYS A 360 10.41 38.86 26.41
N GLY A 361 10.31 39.04 27.74
CA GLY A 361 10.21 40.34 28.39
C GLY A 361 8.83 41.01 28.29
N VAL A 362 7.79 40.29 27.87
CA VAL A 362 6.44 40.84 27.70
C VAL A 362 5.71 40.89 29.05
N ASP A 363 5.31 42.09 29.47
CA ASP A 363 4.39 42.31 30.59
C ASP A 363 2.97 41.93 30.19
N LEU A 364 2.38 40.96 30.91
CA LEU A 364 1.02 40.44 30.69
C LEU A 364 0.07 40.73 31.85
N ASP A 365 0.56 41.40 32.90
CA ASP A 365 -0.18 41.73 34.11
C ASP A 365 -0.69 43.19 34.08
N GLY A 366 -0.13 44.04 33.21
CA GLY A 366 -0.63 45.38 32.91
C GLY A 366 -2.07 45.42 32.32
N PRO A 367 -2.82 46.52 32.52
CA PRO A 367 -4.24 46.64 32.13
C PRO A 367 -4.47 47.01 30.65
N GLY A 368 -3.42 47.12 29.83
CA GLY A 368 -3.51 47.57 28.44
C GLY A 368 -3.92 46.48 27.45
N LEU A 369 -4.52 46.89 26.32
CA LEU A 369 -4.67 46.01 25.13
C LEU A 369 -3.33 45.75 24.41
N PHE A 370 -2.34 46.60 24.66
CA PHE A 370 -0.98 46.49 24.14
C PHE A 370 -0.05 46.21 25.34
N PRO A 371 0.57 45.03 25.41
CA PRO A 371 1.49 44.68 26.49
C PRO A 371 2.84 45.41 26.34
N THR A 372 3.44 45.82 27.45
CA THR A 372 4.77 46.44 27.45
C THR A 372 5.83 45.38 27.18
N VAL A 373 6.83 45.67 26.35
CA VAL A 373 8.00 44.79 26.18
C VAL A 373 9.21 45.42 26.86
N HIS A 374 9.70 44.77 27.90
CA HIS A 374 10.94 45.14 28.57
C HIS A 374 12.13 44.53 27.82
N ASN A 375 12.97 45.38 27.24
CA ASN A 375 14.22 44.95 26.63
C ASN A 375 15.13 44.30 27.69
N LEU A 376 15.21 42.97 27.66
CA LEU A 376 16.20 42.21 28.42
C LEU A 376 17.59 42.52 27.85
N ALA A 377 18.34 43.39 28.54
CA ALA A 377 19.75 43.59 28.27
C ALA A 377 20.50 42.23 28.41
N PRO A 378 21.46 41.91 27.54
CA PRO A 378 22.11 40.61 27.55
C PRO A 378 22.92 40.42 28.84
N SER A 379 22.55 39.39 29.61
CA SER A 379 23.35 38.93 30.75
C SER A 379 24.75 38.52 30.27
N PRO A 380 25.85 39.05 30.85
CA PRO A 380 27.20 38.73 30.41
C PRO A 380 27.57 37.31 30.86
N GLY A 381 27.27 36.29 30.05
CA GLY A 381 27.44 34.91 30.50
C GLY A 381 27.04 33.76 29.57
N GLN A 382 27.13 33.89 28.24
CA GLN A 382 27.27 32.75 27.32
C GLN A 382 27.73 33.22 25.92
N SER A 383 29.02 33.03 25.63
CA SER A 383 29.61 33.28 24.31
C SER A 383 29.40 32.10 23.38
N GLU A 384 29.29 32.38 22.08
CA GLU A 384 29.18 31.39 21.01
C GLU A 384 30.41 30.47 20.93
N LEU A 385 30.24 29.26 20.38
CA LEU A 385 31.35 28.38 20.05
C LEU A 385 30.99 27.51 18.82
N GLU A 386 31.30 28.06 17.64
CA GLU A 386 31.30 27.38 16.34
C GLU A 386 32.41 26.28 16.27
N PRO A 387 32.35 25.34 15.31
CA PRO A 387 33.06 24.07 15.41
C PRO A 387 34.56 24.15 15.13
N GLY A 388 35.33 23.38 15.92
CA GLY A 388 36.78 23.31 15.78
C GLY A 388 37.24 22.52 14.55
N LEU A 389 38.00 23.19 13.67
CA LEU A 389 38.89 22.51 12.71
C LEU A 389 40.08 21.89 13.46
N LEU A 390 40.58 20.74 12.99
CA LEU A 390 41.72 20.05 13.58
C LEU A 390 42.89 20.01 12.59
N GLU A 391 43.91 20.84 12.82
CA GLU A 391 45.22 20.68 12.19
C GLU A 391 46.36 21.00 13.18
N THR A 392 47.47 20.29 13.00
CA THR A 392 48.65 20.25 13.89
C THR A 392 49.49 21.51 13.90
N GLN A 393 50.12 21.81 15.05
CA GLN A 393 51.57 22.06 15.06
C GLN A 393 52.28 21.79 16.41
N TYR A 394 53.61 21.67 16.31
CA TYR A 394 54.57 21.38 17.39
C TYR A 394 54.87 22.61 18.26
N ILE A 395 55.27 22.37 19.52
CA ILE A 395 56.41 23.08 20.14
C ILE A 395 57.35 22.04 20.78
N SER A 396 58.65 22.31 20.76
CA SER A 396 59.73 21.47 21.30
C SER A 396 60.35 22.09 22.54
N SER A 397 60.93 21.27 23.43
CA SER A 397 61.88 21.68 24.46
C SER A 397 62.96 20.59 24.62
N SER A 398 64.20 20.98 24.95
CA SER A 398 65.41 20.16 24.79
C SER A 398 66.39 20.31 25.94
N GLU A 399 67.18 19.25 26.22
CA GLU A 399 68.59 19.23 26.68
C GLU A 399 68.96 17.76 27.04
N THR A 400 69.73 17.02 26.23
CA THR A 400 71.21 16.92 26.10
C THR A 400 71.98 16.29 27.26
N GLN A 401 72.66 15.15 27.02
CA GLN A 401 74.14 15.05 27.00
C GLN A 401 74.66 13.61 26.69
N THR A 402 75.78 13.52 25.93
CA THR A 402 76.90 12.51 25.97
C THR A 402 76.63 10.98 25.89
N THR A 403 77.43 10.09 25.27
CA THR A 403 78.62 10.13 24.36
C THR A 403 78.88 8.72 23.77
N ASP A 404 79.53 8.63 22.60
CA ASP A 404 80.24 7.45 22.01
C ASP A 404 79.46 6.12 21.73
N GLY A 405 79.85 5.26 20.77
CA GLY A 405 80.87 5.40 19.72
C GLY A 405 80.97 4.19 18.74
N LYS A 406 81.28 4.49 17.46
CA LYS A 406 81.91 3.65 16.38
C LYS A 406 81.59 2.14 16.20
N SER A 407 80.88 1.86 15.07
CA SER A 407 81.35 1.04 13.91
C SER A 407 81.23 -0.51 13.86
N ALA A 408 81.12 -0.99 12.61
CA ALA A 408 81.58 -2.28 12.03
C ALA A 408 80.69 -3.57 12.02
N THR A 409 80.08 -3.81 10.84
CA THR A 409 80.09 -5.05 10.01
C THR A 409 79.55 -6.42 10.47
N ALA A 410 78.89 -7.09 9.51
CA ALA A 410 78.87 -8.54 9.20
C ALA A 410 77.76 -9.48 9.77
N ARG A 411 77.16 -10.23 8.83
CA ARG A 411 76.55 -11.59 8.95
C ARG A 411 77.70 -12.65 8.95
N PRO A 412 77.55 -13.95 9.35
CA PRO A 412 76.39 -14.81 9.03
C PRO A 412 76.00 -16.03 9.95
N GLN A 413 74.72 -16.44 9.86
CA GLN A 413 74.21 -17.79 9.51
C GLN A 413 74.74 -19.11 10.18
N PHE A 414 73.85 -19.73 11.01
CA PHE A 414 73.53 -21.18 11.16
C PHE A 414 74.36 -22.20 12.00
N CYS A 415 73.63 -23.27 12.40
CA CYS A 415 74.03 -24.58 12.97
C CYS A 415 74.50 -24.63 14.44
N ALA A 416 74.27 -25.69 15.26
CA ALA A 416 73.33 -26.84 15.21
C ALA A 416 73.28 -27.58 16.59
N GLU A 417 72.41 -28.61 16.74
CA GLU A 417 72.42 -29.69 17.78
C GLU A 417 72.01 -29.34 19.24
N CYS A 418 71.42 -30.21 20.11
CA CYS A 418 70.85 -31.57 19.94
C CYS A 418 69.89 -32.02 21.10
N LEU A 419 68.78 -32.70 20.75
CA LEU A 419 67.98 -33.71 21.53
C LEU A 419 67.36 -33.37 22.93
N PRO A 420 66.45 -34.20 23.53
CA PRO A 420 65.93 -35.53 23.10
C PRO A 420 64.39 -35.67 22.93
N CYS A 421 63.96 -36.89 22.57
CA CYS A 421 62.65 -37.29 22.03
C CYS A 421 61.53 -37.60 23.04
N CYS A 422 60.29 -37.69 22.55
CA CYS A 422 59.30 -38.74 22.89
C CYS A 422 58.26 -38.93 21.75
N ASP A 423 57.70 -40.13 21.64
CA ASP A 423 56.96 -40.67 20.48
C ASP A 423 55.78 -39.83 19.95
N THR A 424 55.66 -39.71 18.61
CA THR A 424 54.37 -39.39 17.95
C THR A 424 54.24 -39.81 16.46
N GLU A 425 55.29 -40.25 15.78
CA GLU A 425 55.31 -40.32 14.30
C GLU A 425 54.50 -41.48 13.68
N ARG A 426 54.32 -42.62 14.38
CA ARG A 426 53.66 -43.82 13.82
C ARG A 426 52.20 -43.62 13.37
N THR A 427 51.52 -42.58 13.83
CA THR A 427 50.12 -42.30 13.48
C THR A 427 49.97 -41.38 12.27
N LEU A 428 51.01 -40.63 11.90
CA LEU A 428 50.98 -39.68 10.77
C LEU A 428 51.37 -40.35 9.45
N GLN A 429 52.36 -41.25 9.45
CA GLN A 429 52.83 -41.97 8.25
C GLN A 429 51.66 -42.63 7.50
N ILE A 430 50.83 -43.40 8.22
CA ILE A 430 49.69 -44.18 7.70
C ILE A 430 48.65 -43.27 7.02
N SER A 431 48.49 -42.03 7.49
CA SER A 431 47.56 -41.05 6.91
C SER A 431 48.09 -40.43 5.61
N VAL A 432 49.41 -40.21 5.53
CA VAL A 432 50.06 -39.63 4.34
C VAL A 432 50.15 -40.67 3.22
N ASP A 433 50.58 -41.90 3.52
CA ASP A 433 50.69 -42.97 2.53
C ASP A 433 49.33 -43.35 1.94
N GLY A 434 48.28 -43.44 2.77
CA GLY A 434 46.92 -43.70 2.30
C GLY A 434 46.33 -42.58 1.43
N MET A 435 46.74 -41.33 1.64
CA MET A 435 46.30 -40.20 0.81
C MET A 435 47.10 -40.12 -0.51
N LEU A 436 48.39 -40.48 -0.48
CA LEU A 436 49.20 -40.64 -1.69
C LEU A 436 48.67 -41.78 -2.58
N ASP A 437 48.38 -42.96 -2.01
CA ASP A 437 47.83 -44.09 -2.77
C ASP A 437 46.45 -43.76 -3.38
N ALA A 438 45.58 -43.07 -2.65
CA ALA A 438 44.31 -42.58 -3.20
C ALA A 438 44.52 -41.64 -4.40
N THR A 439 45.52 -40.75 -4.37
CA THR A 439 45.85 -39.89 -5.53
C THR A 439 46.51 -40.65 -6.68
N GLY A 440 47.35 -41.65 -6.39
CA GLY A 440 47.94 -42.54 -7.40
C GLY A 440 46.89 -43.39 -8.12
N LEU A 441 45.93 -43.93 -7.36
CA LEU A 441 44.76 -44.63 -7.88
C LEU A 441 43.91 -43.70 -8.75
N LEU A 442 43.59 -42.48 -8.30
CA LEU A 442 42.85 -41.50 -9.10
C LEU A 442 43.59 -41.11 -10.39
N CYS A 443 44.91 -40.89 -10.34
CA CYS A 443 45.72 -40.57 -11.52
C CYS A 443 45.81 -41.74 -12.52
N THR A 444 45.93 -42.99 -12.05
CA THR A 444 45.97 -44.17 -12.93
C THR A 444 44.59 -44.52 -13.51
N LEU A 445 43.51 -44.35 -12.74
CA LEU A 445 42.13 -44.41 -13.22
C LEU A 445 41.86 -43.32 -14.26
N TRP A 446 42.25 -42.07 -14.00
CA TRP A 446 42.12 -40.97 -14.95
C TRP A 446 42.91 -41.22 -16.23
N SER A 447 44.16 -41.69 -16.12
CA SER A 447 44.99 -42.04 -17.29
C SER A 447 44.33 -43.10 -18.20
N LYS A 448 43.79 -44.17 -17.61
CA LYS A 448 43.11 -45.26 -18.33
C LYS A 448 41.72 -44.89 -18.85
N TYR A 449 40.94 -44.12 -18.09
CA TYR A 449 39.52 -43.88 -18.37
C TYR A 449 39.18 -42.44 -18.80
N ARG A 450 40.15 -41.53 -18.95
CA ARG A 450 39.91 -40.14 -19.42
C ARG A 450 39.02 -40.04 -20.66
N LEU A 451 39.19 -40.94 -21.63
CA LEU A 451 38.39 -40.92 -22.87
C LEU A 451 36.95 -41.38 -22.64
N THR A 452 36.72 -42.43 -21.85
CA THR A 452 35.36 -42.91 -21.52
C THR A 452 34.64 -41.97 -20.57
N ILE A 453 35.35 -41.34 -19.62
CA ILE A 453 34.84 -40.27 -18.76
C ILE A 453 34.46 -39.04 -19.60
N ALA A 454 35.31 -38.62 -20.55
CA ALA A 454 34.98 -37.50 -21.44
C ALA A 454 33.76 -37.80 -22.33
N ILE A 455 33.69 -38.98 -22.94
CA ILE A 455 32.55 -39.39 -23.79
C ILE A 455 31.26 -39.47 -22.98
N THR A 456 31.28 -40.06 -21.78
CA THR A 456 30.09 -40.14 -20.91
C THR A 456 29.64 -38.77 -20.40
N PHE A 457 30.59 -37.88 -20.08
CA PHE A 457 30.28 -36.49 -19.67
C PHE A 457 29.71 -35.65 -20.83
N ILE A 458 30.30 -35.72 -22.02
CA ILE A 458 29.83 -35.00 -23.22
C ILE A 458 28.46 -35.51 -23.67
N SER A 459 28.25 -36.83 -23.69
CA SER A 459 26.94 -37.41 -24.02
C SER A 459 25.87 -37.08 -22.97
N TYR A 460 26.21 -37.06 -21.67
CA TYR A 460 25.31 -36.59 -20.63
C TYR A 460 24.93 -35.10 -20.80
N ILE A 461 25.90 -34.21 -21.02
CA ILE A 461 25.62 -32.78 -21.28
C ILE A 461 24.74 -32.60 -22.53
N THR A 462 25.02 -33.36 -23.59
CA THR A 462 24.22 -33.33 -24.83
C THR A 462 22.79 -33.79 -24.57
N LEU A 463 22.60 -34.87 -23.79
CA LEU A 463 21.29 -35.37 -23.38
C LEU A 463 20.54 -34.35 -22.50
N VAL A 464 21.21 -33.72 -21.52
CA VAL A 464 20.62 -32.65 -20.69
C VAL A 464 20.16 -31.48 -21.56
N GLY A 465 20.99 -31.04 -22.51
CA GLY A 465 20.66 -29.98 -23.46
C GLY A 465 19.42 -30.32 -24.31
N LEU A 466 19.43 -31.47 -24.98
CA LEU A 466 18.30 -31.95 -25.80
C LEU A 466 17.01 -32.05 -24.99
N LEU A 467 17.04 -32.67 -23.81
CA LEU A 467 15.86 -32.83 -22.95
C LEU A 467 15.32 -31.49 -22.42
N ARG A 468 16.19 -30.49 -22.20
CA ARG A 468 15.79 -29.15 -21.78
C ARG A 468 15.12 -28.36 -22.90
N TYR A 469 15.79 -28.22 -24.04
CA TYR A 469 15.22 -27.47 -25.17
C TYR A 469 13.98 -28.15 -25.78
N ARG A 470 13.78 -29.46 -25.59
CA ARG A 470 12.56 -30.18 -25.98
C ARG A 470 11.27 -29.58 -25.39
N ARG A 471 11.28 -28.95 -24.20
CA ARG A 471 10.08 -28.26 -23.67
C ARG A 471 9.81 -26.96 -24.41
N MET A 472 10.83 -26.12 -24.56
CA MET A 472 10.78 -24.84 -25.28
C MET A 472 10.27 -25.06 -26.71
N ALA A 473 10.90 -25.98 -27.45
CA ALA A 473 10.50 -26.34 -28.81
C ALA A 473 9.06 -26.90 -28.90
N LYS A 474 8.54 -27.57 -27.85
CA LYS A 474 7.13 -28.01 -27.81
C LYS A 474 6.16 -26.84 -27.59
N ILE A 475 6.54 -25.84 -26.79
CA ILE A 475 5.76 -24.62 -26.58
C ILE A 475 5.72 -23.78 -27.87
N GLU A 476 6.83 -23.72 -28.61
CA GLU A 476 6.95 -22.94 -29.85
C GLU A 476 6.37 -23.65 -31.08
N ALA A 477 6.34 -24.99 -31.10
CA ALA A 477 5.90 -25.78 -32.27
C ALA A 477 4.53 -25.42 -32.89
N PRO A 478 3.50 -24.93 -32.17
CA PRO A 478 2.25 -24.44 -32.75
C PRO A 478 2.39 -23.07 -33.44
N PHE A 479 3.29 -22.23 -32.94
CA PHE A 479 3.50 -20.82 -33.36
C PHE A 479 4.74 -20.64 -34.25
N ALA A 480 5.26 -21.74 -34.81
CA ALA A 480 6.35 -21.70 -35.78
C ALA A 480 5.89 -21.00 -37.08
N PRO A 481 6.81 -20.39 -37.86
CA PRO A 481 6.48 -19.73 -39.12
C PRO A 481 5.65 -20.60 -40.06
N GLY A 482 4.60 -20.02 -40.66
CA GLY A 482 3.66 -20.73 -41.53
C GLY A 482 2.60 -21.57 -40.78
N LYS A 483 2.44 -21.39 -39.47
CA LYS A 483 1.36 -21.99 -38.66
C LYS A 483 0.46 -20.90 -38.06
N LYS A 484 0.29 -20.91 -36.73
CA LYS A 484 -0.58 -20.00 -35.99
C LYS A 484 0.17 -18.74 -35.58
N ASP A 485 -0.45 -17.57 -35.76
CA ASP A 485 0.16 -16.31 -35.34
C ASP A 485 0.00 -16.04 -33.83
N LEU A 486 0.90 -15.22 -33.27
CA LEU A 486 0.83 -14.75 -31.90
C LEU A 486 -0.43 -13.90 -31.60
N SER A 487 -1.04 -13.26 -32.61
CA SER A 487 -2.34 -12.57 -32.47
C SER A 487 -3.54 -13.52 -32.29
N GLU A 488 -3.33 -14.83 -32.39
CA GLU A 488 -4.39 -15.85 -32.32
C GLU A 488 -4.26 -16.75 -31.06
N MET A 489 -3.25 -16.52 -30.22
CA MET A 489 -3.05 -17.27 -28.97
C MET A 489 -4.23 -17.03 -28.01
N THR A 490 -4.92 -18.11 -27.65
CA THR A 490 -6.09 -18.08 -26.75
C THR A 490 -5.69 -17.93 -25.29
N VAL A 491 -6.62 -17.48 -24.45
CA VAL A 491 -6.45 -17.45 -22.98
C VAL A 491 -6.04 -18.82 -22.42
N LYS A 492 -6.54 -19.93 -23.00
CA LYS A 492 -6.21 -21.28 -22.58
C LYS A 492 -4.77 -21.67 -22.93
N GLU A 493 -4.33 -21.43 -24.16
CA GLU A 493 -2.93 -21.70 -24.57
C GLU A 493 -1.95 -20.87 -23.72
N ALA A 494 -2.26 -19.60 -23.48
CA ALA A 494 -1.45 -18.75 -22.60
C ALA A 494 -1.38 -19.32 -21.17
N HIS A 495 -2.50 -19.79 -20.61
CA HIS A 495 -2.54 -20.43 -19.29
C HIS A 495 -1.73 -21.74 -19.23
N ASP A 496 -1.85 -22.61 -20.24
CA ASP A 496 -1.11 -23.87 -20.34
C ASP A 496 0.40 -23.66 -20.53
N ILE A 497 0.80 -22.55 -21.18
CA ILE A 497 2.21 -22.10 -21.26
C ILE A 497 2.67 -21.61 -19.88
N LEU A 498 1.94 -20.68 -19.24
CA LEU A 498 2.29 -20.15 -17.91
C LEU A 498 2.45 -21.26 -16.86
N ASN A 499 1.56 -22.26 -16.85
CA ASN A 499 1.65 -23.41 -15.97
C ASN A 499 2.94 -24.23 -16.18
N GLN A 500 3.33 -24.49 -17.43
CA GLN A 500 4.60 -25.18 -17.72
C GLN A 500 5.81 -24.35 -17.28
N LEU A 501 5.76 -23.02 -17.46
CA LEU A 501 6.83 -22.13 -17.00
C LEU A 501 6.94 -22.13 -15.46
N GLN A 502 5.83 -21.96 -14.74
CA GLN A 502 5.85 -21.76 -13.29
C GLN A 502 5.90 -23.04 -12.45
N GLU A 503 5.45 -24.19 -12.96
CA GLU A 503 5.54 -25.47 -12.24
C GLU A 503 6.77 -26.31 -12.61
N LEU A 504 7.25 -26.23 -13.87
CA LEU A 504 8.28 -27.12 -14.41
C LEU A 504 9.60 -26.41 -14.72
N GLU A 505 9.56 -25.34 -15.51
CA GLU A 505 10.76 -24.75 -16.15
C GLU A 505 11.50 -23.75 -15.24
N PHE A 506 10.79 -22.71 -14.77
CA PHE A 506 11.33 -21.58 -14.01
C PHE A 506 10.60 -21.34 -12.66
N PRO A 507 10.26 -22.38 -11.86
CA PRO A 507 9.54 -22.21 -10.59
C PRO A 507 10.31 -21.36 -9.56
N HIS A 508 11.64 -21.22 -9.72
CA HIS A 508 12.45 -20.34 -8.89
C HIS A 508 12.26 -18.87 -9.29
N ALA A 509 12.46 -18.52 -10.57
CA ALA A 509 12.24 -17.15 -11.06
C ALA A 509 10.81 -16.66 -10.80
N PHE A 510 9.77 -17.42 -11.16
CA PHE A 510 8.37 -17.03 -10.88
C PHE A 510 8.09 -16.87 -9.37
N SER A 511 8.76 -17.65 -8.52
CA SER A 511 8.70 -17.48 -7.07
C SER A 511 9.44 -16.23 -6.61
N LYS A 512 10.57 -15.87 -7.22
CA LYS A 512 11.39 -14.70 -6.87
C LYS A 512 10.75 -13.40 -7.37
N ALA A 513 10.37 -13.32 -8.64
CA ALA A 513 9.65 -12.21 -9.27
C ALA A 513 8.46 -11.73 -8.41
N ARG A 514 7.55 -12.64 -8.02
CA ARG A 514 6.42 -12.32 -7.12
C ARG A 514 6.83 -11.73 -5.77
N LYS A 515 8.04 -12.02 -5.25
CA LYS A 515 8.54 -11.40 -4.01
C LYS A 515 9.17 -10.02 -4.26
N ILE A 516 9.72 -9.80 -5.46
CA ILE A 516 10.29 -8.52 -5.87
C ILE A 516 9.17 -7.53 -6.18
N ALA A 517 8.19 -7.86 -7.02
CA ALA A 517 7.02 -6.99 -7.27
C ALA A 517 6.29 -6.59 -5.96
N LEU A 518 6.09 -7.53 -5.03
CA LEU A 518 5.52 -7.24 -3.70
C LEU A 518 6.43 -6.38 -2.78
N LEU A 519 7.71 -6.25 -3.11
CA LEU A 519 8.67 -5.35 -2.46
C LEU A 519 8.72 -3.98 -3.16
N LYS A 520 8.74 -3.94 -4.51
CA LYS A 520 8.75 -2.73 -5.34
C LYS A 520 7.49 -1.86 -5.14
N ALA A 521 6.32 -2.46 -4.96
CA ALA A 521 5.11 -1.78 -4.47
C ALA A 521 5.28 -1.03 -3.12
N GLY A 522 6.37 -1.28 -2.38
CA GLY A 522 6.74 -0.53 -1.18
C GLY A 522 7.59 0.72 -1.42
N GLY A 523 8.14 0.90 -2.62
CA GLY A 523 8.93 2.07 -3.02
C GLY A 523 8.13 3.14 -3.78
N ILE A 524 6.88 2.87 -4.12
CA ILE A 524 5.94 3.88 -4.62
C ILE A 524 5.36 4.65 -3.42
N PRO A 525 5.56 5.98 -3.29
CA PRO A 525 5.20 6.72 -2.06
C PRO A 525 3.70 6.75 -1.72
N THR A 526 2.81 6.69 -2.71
CA THR A 526 1.36 6.55 -2.56
C THR A 526 1.00 5.26 -1.81
N MET A 527 1.53 4.14 -2.31
CA MET A 527 1.32 2.80 -1.77
C MET A 527 1.92 2.63 -0.37
N SER A 528 3.18 3.05 -0.16
CA SER A 528 3.87 2.89 1.13
C SER A 528 3.16 3.68 2.25
N LYS A 529 2.71 4.90 1.93
CA LYS A 529 1.87 5.74 2.80
C LYS A 529 0.53 5.09 3.12
N LEU A 530 -0.15 4.47 2.15
CA LEU A 530 -1.37 3.69 2.40
C LEU A 530 -1.11 2.48 3.30
N PHE A 531 -0.01 1.75 3.07
CA PHE A 531 0.36 0.59 3.88
C PHE A 531 0.63 0.94 5.35
N ALA A 532 1.22 2.12 5.61
CA ALA A 532 1.37 2.67 6.95
C ALA A 532 0.01 3.08 7.56
N VAL A 533 -0.77 3.93 6.87
CA VAL A 533 -2.03 4.51 7.38
C VAL A 533 -3.12 3.45 7.62
N THR A 534 -3.18 2.38 6.82
CA THR A 534 -4.12 1.26 7.03
C THR A 534 -3.80 0.41 8.27
N GLY A 535 -2.65 0.62 8.91
CA GLY A 535 -2.20 -0.15 10.07
C GLY A 535 -1.91 -1.62 9.76
N GLN A 536 -1.88 -2.05 8.49
CA GLN A 536 -1.55 -3.43 8.13
C GLN A 536 -0.04 -3.65 7.98
N ASN A 537 0.73 -2.60 7.69
CA ASN A 537 2.18 -2.63 7.72
C ASN A 537 2.73 -2.54 9.15
N ASN A 538 2.55 -3.60 9.94
CA ASN A 538 3.16 -3.71 11.27
C ASN A 538 3.61 -5.16 11.57
N LYS A 539 4.54 -5.35 12.52
CA LYS A 539 5.15 -6.65 12.90
C LYS A 539 4.14 -7.77 13.28
N ARG A 540 2.91 -7.45 13.65
CA ARG A 540 1.84 -8.42 13.95
C ARG A 540 1.09 -8.87 12.69
N ASN A 541 0.90 -7.97 11.72
CA ASN A 541 -0.02 -8.15 10.58
C ASN A 541 0.71 -8.36 9.24
N SER A 542 1.91 -7.79 9.04
CA SER A 542 2.63 -7.80 7.75
C SER A 542 2.87 -9.21 7.22
N GLY A 543 3.27 -10.13 8.11
CA GLY A 543 3.48 -11.55 7.77
C GLY A 543 2.19 -12.30 7.38
N LYS A 544 1.01 -11.86 7.84
CA LYS A 544 -0.27 -12.41 7.35
C LYS A 544 -0.58 -11.81 5.98
N ARG A 545 -0.56 -10.48 5.85
CA ARG A 545 -0.83 -9.75 4.59
C ARG A 545 0.02 -10.28 3.44
N ALA A 546 1.30 -10.51 3.66
CA ALA A 546 2.22 -11.02 2.63
C ALA A 546 1.84 -12.44 2.16
N VAL A 547 1.30 -13.30 3.03
CA VAL A 547 0.79 -14.63 2.66
C VAL A 547 -0.59 -14.54 2.03
N ASP A 548 -1.49 -13.69 2.54
CA ASP A 548 -2.81 -13.44 1.94
C ASP A 548 -2.67 -12.99 0.47
N THR A 549 -1.77 -12.03 0.22
CA THR A 549 -1.52 -11.47 -1.12
C THR A 549 -0.83 -12.50 -2.01
N GLU A 550 0.14 -13.28 -1.50
CA GLU A 550 0.76 -14.35 -2.28
C GLU A 550 -0.26 -15.44 -2.67
N ILE A 551 -1.18 -15.81 -1.77
CA ILE A 551 -2.23 -16.80 -2.07
C ILE A 551 -3.12 -16.29 -3.22
N LEU A 552 -3.65 -15.07 -3.13
CA LEU A 552 -4.48 -14.49 -4.19
C LEU A 552 -3.73 -14.45 -5.54
N LEU A 553 -2.49 -13.96 -5.57
CA LEU A 553 -1.68 -13.94 -6.79
C LEU A 553 -1.40 -15.34 -7.35
N ARG A 554 -1.17 -16.35 -6.51
CA ARG A 554 -0.93 -17.74 -6.95
C ARG A 554 -2.19 -18.44 -7.43
N GLU A 555 -3.36 -18.15 -6.86
CA GLU A 555 -4.65 -18.66 -7.36
C GLU A 555 -4.90 -18.12 -8.77
N VAL A 556 -4.84 -16.80 -8.93
CA VAL A 556 -5.02 -16.12 -10.23
C VAL A 556 -3.99 -16.62 -11.27
N GLN A 557 -2.72 -16.80 -10.91
CA GLN A 557 -1.71 -17.32 -11.84
C GLN A 557 -1.84 -18.82 -12.18
N SER A 558 -2.45 -19.66 -11.33
CA SER A 558 -2.43 -21.13 -11.49
C SER A 558 -3.80 -21.79 -11.70
N LYS A 559 -4.84 -20.98 -11.92
CA LYS A 559 -6.20 -21.45 -12.23
C LYS A 559 -6.72 -20.79 -13.52
N PRO A 560 -7.47 -21.51 -14.37
CA PRO A 560 -8.05 -20.94 -15.60
C PRO A 560 -8.98 -19.75 -15.34
N ARG A 561 -9.06 -18.78 -16.28
CA ARG A 561 -9.86 -17.53 -16.15
C ARG A 561 -11.35 -17.80 -15.89
N ASP A 562 -11.88 -18.86 -16.48
CA ASP A 562 -13.25 -19.36 -16.36
C ASP A 562 -13.55 -20.11 -15.04
N SER A 563 -12.52 -20.41 -14.23
CA SER A 563 -12.68 -21.21 -13.01
C SER A 563 -13.14 -20.39 -11.80
N ASP A 564 -13.99 -21.00 -10.96
CA ASP A 564 -14.46 -20.44 -9.68
C ASP A 564 -13.33 -19.87 -8.80
N ARG A 565 -12.15 -20.50 -8.80
CA ARG A 565 -11.01 -20.09 -7.98
C ARG A 565 -10.35 -18.82 -8.51
N TYR A 566 -10.18 -18.72 -9.83
CA TYR A 566 -9.70 -17.49 -10.46
C TYR A 566 -10.67 -16.34 -10.19
N THR A 567 -11.95 -16.51 -10.54
CA THR A 567 -12.95 -15.45 -10.42
C THR A 567 -13.15 -15.00 -8.97
N THR A 568 -13.14 -15.94 -8.00
CA THR A 568 -13.25 -15.59 -6.58
C THR A 568 -12.00 -14.88 -6.06
N ALA A 569 -10.80 -15.26 -6.50
CA ALA A 569 -9.56 -14.60 -6.09
C ALA A 569 -9.45 -13.17 -6.64
N VAL A 570 -9.82 -12.94 -7.91
CA VAL A 570 -9.89 -11.59 -8.50
C VAL A 570 -10.97 -10.77 -7.81
N ALA A 571 -12.20 -11.29 -7.67
CA ALA A 571 -13.29 -10.57 -6.99
C ALA A 571 -12.96 -10.21 -5.53
N ARG A 572 -12.21 -11.07 -4.83
CA ARG A 572 -11.74 -10.76 -3.46
C ARG A 572 -10.75 -9.61 -3.47
N MET A 573 -9.82 -9.59 -4.42
CA MET A 573 -8.85 -8.52 -4.59
C MET A 573 -9.53 -7.19 -4.96
N ASN A 574 -10.51 -7.24 -5.88
CA ASN A 574 -11.35 -6.10 -6.26
C ASN A 574 -12.08 -5.52 -5.06
N TYR A 575 -12.82 -6.34 -4.31
CA TYR A 575 -13.51 -5.91 -3.08
C TYR A 575 -12.56 -5.29 -2.04
N LEU A 576 -11.38 -5.89 -1.82
CA LEU A 576 -10.38 -5.36 -0.88
C LEU A 576 -9.81 -4.00 -1.33
N HIS A 577 -9.70 -3.75 -2.64
CA HIS A 577 -9.24 -2.48 -3.21
C HIS A 577 -10.35 -1.43 -3.41
N ALA A 578 -11.60 -1.84 -3.66
CA ALA A 578 -12.71 -0.97 -4.10
C ALA A 578 -12.95 0.23 -3.17
N ARG A 579 -12.86 0.04 -1.85
CA ARG A 579 -12.97 1.13 -0.86
C ARG A 579 -11.86 2.18 -1.00
N TYR A 580 -10.65 1.78 -1.37
CA TYR A 580 -9.49 2.66 -1.49
C TYR A 580 -9.42 3.32 -2.88
N ARG A 581 -9.85 2.63 -3.95
CA ARG A 581 -10.08 3.26 -5.27
C ARG A 581 -11.13 4.36 -5.18
N ARG A 582 -12.32 4.07 -4.61
CA ARG A 582 -13.40 5.05 -4.37
C ARG A 582 -13.02 6.22 -3.45
N ALA A 583 -11.91 6.14 -2.71
CA ALA A 583 -11.38 7.21 -1.87
C ALA A 583 -10.19 7.96 -2.51
N ASN A 584 -9.83 7.63 -3.75
CA ASN A 584 -8.61 8.02 -4.46
C ASN A 584 -7.35 7.86 -3.57
N LYS A 585 -7.14 6.63 -3.09
CA LYS A 585 -6.00 6.21 -2.24
C LYS A 585 -5.23 5.01 -2.80
N ILE A 586 -5.86 4.27 -3.70
CA ILE A 586 -5.20 3.46 -4.72
C ILE A 586 -5.62 4.14 -6.03
N THR A 587 -4.68 4.77 -6.72
CA THR A 587 -4.92 5.35 -8.05
C THR A 587 -4.91 4.25 -9.11
N ASP A 588 -5.35 4.57 -10.33
CA ASP A 588 -5.30 3.61 -11.41
C ASP A 588 -3.87 3.40 -11.94
N ASN A 589 -3.01 4.42 -11.88
CA ASN A 589 -1.57 4.30 -12.13
C ASN A 589 -0.88 3.39 -11.09
N ASP A 590 -1.27 3.45 -9.80
CA ASP A 590 -0.77 2.51 -8.78
C ASP A 590 -1.11 1.05 -9.15
N LEU A 591 -2.30 0.80 -9.69
CA LEU A 591 -2.73 -0.54 -10.10
C LEU A 591 -2.06 -0.99 -11.41
N LEU A 592 -1.94 -0.10 -12.39
CA LEU A 592 -1.25 -0.38 -13.65
C LEU A 592 0.24 -0.67 -13.42
N HIS A 593 0.88 0.08 -12.50
CA HIS A 593 2.24 -0.21 -12.02
C HIS A 593 2.30 -1.59 -11.37
N THR A 594 1.44 -1.87 -10.38
CA THR A 594 1.43 -3.18 -9.68
C THR A 594 1.21 -4.36 -10.64
N LEU A 595 0.41 -4.17 -11.70
CA LEU A 595 0.17 -5.15 -12.75
C LEU A 595 1.41 -5.34 -13.64
N GLY A 596 2.04 -4.24 -14.08
CA GLY A 596 3.21 -4.25 -14.95
C GLY A 596 4.46 -4.76 -14.26
N ASP A 597 4.67 -4.43 -12.98
CA ASP A 597 5.71 -5.01 -12.11
C ASP A 597 5.61 -6.54 -12.04
N GLY A 598 4.38 -7.05 -12.00
CA GLY A 598 4.09 -8.49 -12.03
C GLY A 598 4.58 -9.19 -13.31
N LEU A 599 4.61 -8.48 -14.44
CA LEU A 599 5.13 -8.96 -15.71
C LEU A 599 6.64 -8.73 -15.83
N ALA A 600 7.08 -7.49 -15.60
CA ALA A 600 8.46 -7.03 -15.72
C ALA A 600 9.40 -7.88 -14.88
N GLU A 601 9.07 -8.15 -13.61
CA GLU A 601 9.92 -8.94 -12.73
C GLU A 601 10.00 -10.42 -13.13
N ILE A 602 8.98 -10.97 -13.81
CA ILE A 602 9.07 -12.33 -14.37
C ILE A 602 10.10 -12.36 -15.50
N VAL A 603 10.05 -11.39 -16.42
CA VAL A 603 10.99 -11.30 -17.54
C VAL A 603 12.42 -11.02 -17.03
N THR A 604 12.59 -9.99 -16.21
CA THR A 604 13.88 -9.58 -15.63
C THR A 604 14.54 -10.70 -14.85
N VAL A 605 13.83 -11.38 -13.95
CA VAL A 605 14.43 -12.46 -13.15
C VAL A 605 14.74 -13.70 -13.99
N VAL A 606 13.92 -14.08 -14.97
CA VAL A 606 14.25 -15.21 -15.86
C VAL A 606 15.49 -14.88 -16.71
N GLU A 607 15.53 -13.73 -17.38
CA GLU A 607 16.68 -13.36 -18.23
C GLU A 607 17.98 -13.14 -17.44
N ARG A 608 17.88 -12.66 -16.18
CA ARG A 608 19.04 -12.44 -15.30
C ARG A 608 19.56 -13.75 -14.67
N GLU A 609 18.67 -14.62 -14.18
CA GLU A 609 19.01 -15.67 -13.21
C GLU A 609 18.80 -17.11 -13.70
N GLU A 610 18.04 -17.35 -14.76
CA GLU A 610 17.80 -18.69 -15.31
C GLU A 610 18.72 -19.07 -16.48
N TRP A 611 18.67 -20.34 -16.88
CA TRP A 611 19.62 -20.98 -17.79
C TRP A 611 19.41 -20.64 -19.29
N ARG A 612 18.26 -20.04 -19.62
CA ARG A 612 17.88 -19.47 -20.92
C ARG A 612 16.94 -18.27 -20.71
N LYS A 613 16.77 -17.44 -21.73
CA LYS A 613 15.73 -16.39 -21.77
C LYS A 613 14.33 -16.97 -22.06
N LEU A 614 13.30 -16.16 -21.85
CA LEU A 614 11.94 -16.41 -22.35
C LEU A 614 11.90 -16.19 -23.87
N THR A 615 11.12 -17.01 -24.57
CA THR A 615 10.86 -16.84 -26.02
C THR A 615 9.66 -15.93 -26.26
N ASP A 616 9.46 -15.41 -27.47
CA ASP A 616 8.36 -14.47 -27.74
C ASP A 616 6.98 -15.12 -27.62
N VAL A 617 6.88 -16.44 -27.83
CA VAL A 617 5.67 -17.24 -27.51
C VAL A 617 5.39 -17.20 -26.00
N GLU A 618 6.42 -17.35 -25.18
CA GLU A 618 6.32 -17.31 -23.71
C GLU A 618 6.02 -15.90 -23.19
N LYS A 619 6.58 -14.86 -23.83
CA LYS A 619 6.26 -13.44 -23.55
C LYS A 619 4.83 -13.09 -23.97
N CYS A 620 4.34 -13.63 -25.10
CA CYS A 620 2.95 -13.44 -25.54
C CYS A 620 1.95 -13.99 -24.52
N ALA A 621 2.22 -15.20 -23.99
CA ALA A 621 1.42 -15.81 -22.95
C ALA A 621 1.37 -14.97 -21.66
N LEU A 622 2.51 -14.40 -21.25
CA LEU A 622 2.57 -13.47 -20.10
C LEU A 622 1.78 -12.19 -20.35
N GLY A 623 1.84 -11.60 -21.55
CA GLY A 623 1.06 -10.42 -21.91
C GLY A 623 -0.45 -10.68 -21.91
N ILE A 624 -0.89 -11.81 -22.49
CA ILE A 624 -2.29 -12.25 -22.46
C ILE A 624 -2.79 -12.39 -21.02
N PHE A 625 -2.01 -13.03 -20.14
CA PHE A 625 -2.38 -13.19 -18.74
C PHE A 625 -2.55 -11.83 -18.01
N HIS A 626 -1.60 -10.91 -18.17
CA HIS A 626 -1.67 -9.62 -17.48
C HIS A 626 -2.74 -8.69 -18.07
N LYS A 627 -3.00 -8.73 -19.40
CA LYS A 627 -4.13 -7.99 -20.00
C LYS A 627 -5.46 -8.45 -19.40
N ASN A 628 -5.71 -9.76 -19.40
CA ASN A 628 -6.92 -10.35 -18.83
C ASN A 628 -7.09 -10.00 -17.34
N LEU A 629 -5.99 -10.06 -16.57
CA LEU A 629 -6.02 -9.70 -15.15
C LEU A 629 -6.31 -8.19 -14.95
N GLY A 630 -5.75 -7.31 -15.79
CA GLY A 630 -6.06 -5.88 -15.74
C GLY A 630 -7.52 -5.59 -16.08
N GLU A 631 -8.07 -6.23 -17.12
CA GLU A 631 -9.50 -6.16 -17.47
C GLU A 631 -10.38 -6.58 -16.29
N ASP A 632 -10.09 -7.73 -15.66
CA ASP A 632 -10.90 -8.31 -14.59
C ASP A 632 -10.68 -7.62 -13.23
N MET A 633 -9.59 -6.89 -13.06
CA MET A 633 -9.41 -5.92 -11.97
C MET A 633 -10.02 -4.54 -12.27
N GLY A 634 -10.53 -4.33 -13.49
CA GLY A 634 -11.04 -3.04 -13.96
C GLY A 634 -9.98 -1.95 -13.92
N ILE A 635 -8.75 -2.25 -14.33
CA ILE A 635 -7.63 -1.31 -14.45
C ILE A 635 -7.73 -0.64 -15.83
N PRO A 636 -7.85 0.69 -15.93
CA PRO A 636 -7.81 1.38 -17.21
C PRO A 636 -6.41 1.32 -17.82
N PHE A 637 -6.36 1.10 -19.14
CA PHE A 637 -5.11 1.08 -19.92
C PHE A 637 -4.84 2.42 -20.63
N ASP A 638 -5.52 3.50 -20.25
CA ASP A 638 -5.47 4.80 -20.94
C ASP A 638 -4.08 5.46 -20.98
N ALA A 639 -3.17 5.06 -20.09
CA ALA A 639 -1.78 5.53 -20.08
C ALA A 639 -0.85 4.73 -21.02
N LEU A 640 -1.35 3.67 -21.67
CA LEU A 640 -0.62 2.86 -22.65
C LEU A 640 -0.97 3.33 -24.07
N PRO A 641 0.01 3.73 -24.92
CA PRO A 641 -0.24 4.42 -26.18
C PRO A 641 -1.12 3.64 -27.18
N SER A 642 -1.00 2.32 -27.25
CA SER A 642 -1.77 1.51 -28.22
C SER A 642 -3.20 1.20 -27.75
N LYS A 643 -3.70 1.84 -26.68
CA LYS A 643 -5.07 1.64 -26.17
C LYS A 643 -6.15 2.15 -27.13
N SER A 644 -5.86 3.13 -27.98
CA SER A 644 -6.80 3.62 -29.02
C SER A 644 -6.92 2.65 -30.19
N ASP A 645 -5.77 2.14 -30.64
CA ASP A 645 -5.63 1.44 -31.93
C ASP A 645 -5.75 -0.08 -31.76
N GLY A 646 -5.38 -0.57 -30.58
CA GLY A 646 -5.32 -1.99 -30.20
C GLY A 646 -3.91 -2.58 -30.33
N TRP A 647 -3.52 -3.39 -29.35
CA TRP A 647 -2.24 -4.13 -29.42
C TRP A 647 -2.34 -5.31 -30.40
N LYS A 648 -1.29 -5.50 -31.20
CA LYS A 648 -1.21 -6.55 -32.23
C LYS A 648 -1.30 -7.97 -31.67
N ASN A 649 -0.69 -8.21 -30.51
CA ASN A 649 -0.66 -9.48 -29.80
C ASN A 649 -0.20 -9.27 -28.33
N GLY A 650 -0.07 -10.36 -27.57
CA GLY A 650 0.39 -10.32 -26.18
C GLY A 650 1.82 -9.81 -25.99
N VAL A 651 2.72 -9.98 -26.97
CA VAL A 651 4.10 -9.47 -26.88
C VAL A 651 4.10 -7.93 -26.93
N HIS A 652 3.30 -7.35 -27.82
CA HIS A 652 3.14 -5.90 -27.94
C HIS A 652 2.65 -5.28 -26.62
N PHE A 653 1.57 -5.83 -26.06
CA PHE A 653 1.05 -5.41 -24.75
C PHE A 653 2.08 -5.61 -23.62
N ALA A 654 2.83 -6.71 -23.61
CA ALA A 654 3.81 -6.99 -22.57
C ALA A 654 4.98 -5.99 -22.57
N ILE A 655 5.52 -5.66 -23.75
CA ILE A 655 6.60 -4.68 -23.90
C ILE A 655 6.11 -3.29 -23.49
N GLU A 656 4.98 -2.85 -24.03
CA GLU A 656 4.42 -1.52 -23.79
C GLU A 656 4.08 -1.29 -22.31
N LEU A 657 3.54 -2.31 -21.63
CA LEU A 657 3.29 -2.27 -20.18
C LEU A 657 4.59 -2.22 -19.36
N MET A 658 5.63 -2.96 -19.76
CA MET A 658 6.95 -2.92 -19.12
C MET A 658 7.60 -1.52 -19.28
N GLU A 659 7.62 -0.98 -20.49
CA GLU A 659 8.21 0.33 -20.81
C GLU A 659 7.44 1.49 -20.15
N TRP A 660 6.13 1.34 -19.96
CA TRP A 660 5.34 2.27 -19.15
C TRP A 660 5.69 2.15 -17.66
N THR A 661 5.82 0.92 -17.13
CA THR A 661 6.12 0.68 -15.71
C THR A 661 7.46 1.27 -15.31
N VAL A 662 8.53 1.03 -16.09
CA VAL A 662 9.86 1.57 -15.80
C VAL A 662 9.87 3.10 -15.77
N ARG A 663 9.23 3.76 -16.75
CA ARG A 663 9.12 5.23 -16.78
C ARG A 663 8.33 5.79 -15.59
N TYR A 664 7.22 5.14 -15.23
CA TYR A 664 6.46 5.53 -14.03
C TYR A 664 7.30 5.39 -12.76
N GLU A 665 8.14 4.36 -12.64
CA GLU A 665 9.08 4.22 -11.52
C GLU A 665 10.12 5.34 -11.50
N GLU A 666 10.74 5.66 -12.64
CA GLU A 666 11.68 6.79 -12.77
C GLU A 666 11.03 8.14 -12.38
N GLU A 667 9.76 8.34 -12.73
CA GLU A 667 8.99 9.55 -12.40
C GLU A 667 8.60 9.64 -10.90
N VAL A 668 8.16 8.55 -10.27
CA VAL A 668 7.49 8.61 -8.94
C VAL A 668 8.23 7.93 -7.79
N ALA A 669 9.13 6.97 -8.05
CA ALA A 669 9.77 6.16 -7.01
C ALA A 669 10.89 6.96 -6.31
N LYS A 670 10.51 7.71 -5.28
CA LYS A 670 11.39 8.61 -4.52
C LYS A 670 11.49 8.16 -3.06
N PRO A 671 12.69 8.20 -2.43
CA PRO A 671 12.90 7.74 -1.07
C PRO A 671 12.07 8.53 -0.07
N THR A 672 11.31 7.83 0.77
CA THR A 672 10.51 8.42 1.86
C THR A 672 10.60 7.58 3.14
N ALA A 673 10.28 8.19 4.28
CA ALA A 673 10.25 7.50 5.57
C ALA A 673 9.28 6.30 5.59
N THR A 674 8.18 6.34 4.83
CA THR A 674 7.24 5.21 4.73
C THR A 674 7.78 4.05 3.88
N ASN A 675 8.68 4.30 2.94
CA ASN A 675 9.35 3.26 2.15
C ASN A 675 10.35 2.47 3.03
N ASP A 676 11.23 3.14 3.78
CA ASP A 676 12.13 2.46 4.72
C ASP A 676 11.34 1.78 5.86
N GLN A 677 10.25 2.39 6.35
CA GLN A 677 9.36 1.73 7.31
C GLN A 677 8.76 0.43 6.73
N TYR A 678 8.42 0.39 5.44
CA TYR A 678 7.98 -0.83 4.77
C TYR A 678 9.08 -1.89 4.74
N VAL A 679 10.31 -1.54 4.34
CA VAL A 679 11.46 -2.46 4.36
C VAL A 679 11.75 -2.99 5.76
N ARG A 680 11.78 -2.14 6.80
CA ARG A 680 12.00 -2.58 8.20
C ARG A 680 10.88 -3.50 8.70
N VAL A 681 9.63 -3.24 8.33
CA VAL A 681 8.48 -4.09 8.73
C VAL A 681 8.41 -5.40 7.92
N TYR A 682 8.99 -5.46 6.73
CA TYR A 682 9.07 -6.67 5.91
C TYR A 682 10.28 -7.54 6.29
N VAL A 683 11.48 -6.96 6.33
CA VAL A 683 12.76 -7.64 6.55
C VAL A 683 13.06 -7.79 8.05
N ASP A 684 13.23 -6.68 8.78
CA ASP A 684 13.73 -6.73 10.16
C ASP A 684 12.73 -7.38 11.11
N SER A 685 11.43 -7.28 10.85
CA SER A 685 10.41 -7.99 11.62
C SER A 685 10.49 -9.51 11.42
N ALA A 686 10.71 -9.98 10.18
CA ALA A 686 10.86 -11.39 9.86
C ALA A 686 12.15 -11.98 10.46
N LEU A 687 13.25 -11.24 10.38
CA LEU A 687 14.58 -11.64 10.86
C LEU A 687 14.90 -11.14 12.28
N SER A 688 13.88 -10.71 13.05
CA SER A 688 14.08 -10.12 14.39
C SER A 688 14.60 -11.10 15.45
N SER A 689 14.65 -12.40 15.15
CA SER A 689 15.29 -13.46 15.92
C SER A 689 16.79 -13.63 15.63
N LEU A 690 17.31 -13.04 14.56
CA LEU A 690 18.69 -13.23 14.09
C LEU A 690 19.59 -12.03 14.44
N PRO A 691 20.93 -12.22 14.54
CA PRO A 691 21.90 -11.15 14.72
C PRO A 691 21.79 -10.02 13.69
N GLY A 692 22.17 -8.81 14.08
CA GLY A 692 22.06 -7.60 13.25
C GLY A 692 22.72 -7.72 11.88
N PHE A 693 23.93 -8.27 11.82
CA PHE A 693 24.68 -8.44 10.56
C PHE A 693 23.93 -9.27 9.52
N ILE A 694 23.12 -10.26 9.92
CA ILE A 694 22.32 -11.06 8.98
C ILE A 694 21.22 -10.20 8.35
N ARG A 695 20.64 -9.26 9.09
CA ARG A 695 19.62 -8.34 8.56
C ARG A 695 20.21 -7.37 7.55
N THR A 696 21.37 -6.79 7.87
CA THR A 696 22.16 -5.94 6.95
C THR A 696 22.54 -6.69 5.68
N THR A 697 23.06 -7.92 5.79
CA THR A 697 23.37 -8.75 4.62
C THR A 697 22.11 -9.05 3.79
N VAL A 698 20.96 -9.34 4.41
CA VAL A 698 19.71 -9.56 3.66
C VAL A 698 19.16 -8.27 3.03
N ARG A 699 19.26 -7.09 3.68
CA ARG A 699 18.95 -5.79 3.02
C ARG A 699 19.81 -5.60 1.77
N LYS A 700 21.13 -5.87 1.85
CA LYS A 700 22.04 -5.78 0.70
C LYS A 700 21.81 -6.84 -0.39
N MET A 701 21.40 -8.05 -0.02
CA MET A 701 20.98 -9.08 -1.00
C MET A 701 19.69 -8.68 -1.72
N LEU A 702 18.71 -8.08 -1.03
CA LEU A 702 17.51 -7.54 -1.66
C LEU A 702 17.83 -6.32 -2.53
N GLY A 703 18.74 -5.45 -2.10
CA GLY A 703 19.23 -4.32 -2.90
C GLY A 703 19.98 -4.74 -4.17
N ASN A 704 20.64 -5.91 -4.16
CA ASN A 704 21.27 -6.51 -5.35
C ASN A 704 20.25 -7.09 -6.36
N ASP A 705 19.03 -7.41 -5.91
CA ASP A 705 17.99 -8.02 -6.74
C ASP A 705 17.11 -6.98 -7.47
N LEU A 706 17.29 -5.69 -7.17
CA LEU A 706 16.55 -4.54 -7.68
C LEU A 706 17.42 -3.68 -8.61
N ASP A 707 16.75 -2.85 -9.41
CA ASP A 707 17.33 -1.69 -10.11
C ASP A 707 17.69 -0.55 -9.14
N ASP A 708 18.50 0.42 -9.59
CA ASP A 708 18.98 1.50 -8.72
C ASP A 708 17.92 2.53 -8.32
N VAL A 709 16.86 2.73 -9.12
CA VAL A 709 15.75 3.65 -8.81
C VAL A 709 14.96 3.10 -7.62
N MET A 710 14.48 1.86 -7.75
CA MET A 710 13.66 1.19 -6.76
C MET A 710 14.47 0.79 -5.52
N ARG A 711 15.73 0.36 -5.67
CA ARG A 711 16.67 0.15 -4.55
C ARG A 711 16.83 1.43 -3.73
N THR A 712 17.02 2.58 -4.39
CA THR A 712 17.19 3.88 -3.72
C THR A 712 15.88 4.32 -3.07
N SER A 713 14.74 4.19 -3.77
CA SER A 713 13.43 4.55 -3.23
C SER A 713 13.04 3.73 -1.99
N LEU A 714 13.38 2.44 -1.95
CA LEU A 714 13.18 1.55 -0.81
C LEU A 714 14.18 1.78 0.35
N CYS A 715 15.12 2.73 0.22
CA CYS A 715 16.23 2.94 1.15
C CYS A 715 17.04 1.65 1.41
N LEU A 716 17.26 0.86 0.35
CA LEU A 716 18.06 -0.36 0.39
C LEU A 716 19.53 -0.07 0.05
N GLU A 717 20.39 -0.57 0.92
CA GLU A 717 21.84 -0.49 0.79
C GLU A 717 22.31 -1.32 -0.42
N SER A 718 23.26 -0.80 -1.18
CA SER A 718 23.93 -1.58 -2.23
C SER A 718 24.82 -2.67 -1.62
N PRO A 719 25.01 -3.81 -2.32
CA PRO A 719 26.01 -4.80 -1.94
C PRO A 719 27.42 -4.21 -2.08
N GLY A 720 28.28 -4.44 -1.09
CA GLY A 720 29.71 -4.14 -1.25
C GLY A 720 30.37 -5.09 -2.27
N PRO A 721 31.51 -4.73 -2.89
CA PRO A 721 32.07 -5.47 -4.04
C PRO A 721 32.24 -6.98 -3.82
N VAL A 722 32.68 -7.39 -2.62
CA VAL A 722 32.84 -8.81 -2.25
C VAL A 722 31.50 -9.56 -2.22
N LEU A 723 30.44 -8.94 -1.68
CA LEU A 723 29.10 -9.53 -1.64
C LEU A 723 28.48 -9.56 -3.05
N TRP A 724 28.63 -8.49 -3.83
CA TRP A 724 28.18 -8.44 -5.22
C TRP A 724 28.84 -9.54 -6.06
N PHE A 725 30.16 -9.69 -5.97
CA PHE A 725 30.91 -10.74 -6.66
C PHE A 725 30.45 -12.14 -6.24
N LEU A 726 30.26 -12.39 -4.94
CA LEU A 726 29.76 -13.67 -4.43
C LEU A 726 28.35 -13.99 -4.94
N LEU A 727 27.44 -13.00 -4.96
CA LEU A 727 26.08 -13.17 -5.47
C LEU A 727 26.06 -13.41 -6.99
N ALA A 728 26.89 -12.68 -7.74
CA ALA A 728 27.07 -12.89 -9.17
C ALA A 728 27.65 -14.28 -9.47
N PHE A 729 28.69 -14.72 -8.75
CA PHE A 729 29.26 -16.05 -8.87
C PHE A 729 28.23 -17.15 -8.60
N ILE A 730 27.48 -17.06 -7.50
CA ILE A 730 26.42 -18.01 -7.16
C ILE A 730 25.35 -18.06 -8.27
N ARG A 731 24.97 -16.91 -8.83
CA ARG A 731 24.00 -16.81 -9.94
C ARG A 731 24.50 -17.46 -11.22
N GLU A 732 25.71 -17.14 -11.68
CA GLU A 732 26.24 -17.72 -12.92
C GLU A 732 26.59 -19.20 -12.75
N ALA A 733 27.12 -19.63 -11.60
CA ALA A 733 27.33 -21.04 -11.27
C ALA A 733 26.02 -21.84 -11.27
N ARG A 734 24.93 -21.28 -10.71
CA ARG A 734 23.56 -21.83 -10.81
C ARG A 734 23.12 -21.98 -12.27
N LYS A 735 23.35 -20.96 -13.11
CA LYS A 735 22.95 -20.96 -14.53
C LYS A 735 23.71 -22.02 -15.33
N VAL A 736 25.02 -22.14 -15.14
CA VAL A 736 25.87 -23.19 -15.75
C VAL A 736 25.44 -24.58 -15.28
N PHE A 737 25.28 -24.79 -13.97
CA PHE A 737 24.82 -26.06 -13.40
C PHE A 737 23.45 -26.47 -13.95
N LEU A 738 22.48 -25.55 -13.99
CA LEU A 738 21.17 -25.83 -14.56
C LEU A 738 21.24 -26.14 -16.05
N ARG A 739 21.99 -25.35 -16.84
CA ARG A 739 22.06 -25.50 -18.30
C ARG A 739 22.66 -26.84 -18.74
N TYR A 740 23.67 -27.35 -18.04
CA TYR A 740 24.48 -28.48 -18.51
C TYR A 740 24.45 -29.72 -17.61
N LEU A 741 24.19 -29.59 -16.30
CA LEU A 741 24.36 -30.68 -15.33
C LEU A 741 23.04 -31.18 -14.72
N ALA A 742 22.04 -30.31 -14.55
CA ALA A 742 20.74 -30.71 -14.01
C ALA A 742 19.75 -31.11 -15.12
N LEU A 743 19.21 -32.33 -15.06
CA LEU A 743 18.10 -32.77 -15.91
C LEU A 743 16.85 -31.86 -15.74
N PRO A 744 15.98 -31.76 -16.77
CA PRO A 744 14.73 -31.02 -16.66
C PRO A 744 13.72 -31.73 -15.75
N ARG A 745 12.90 -30.93 -15.06
CA ARG A 745 11.83 -31.41 -14.16
C ARG A 745 10.77 -32.22 -14.91
N SER A 746 10.45 -33.41 -14.41
CA SER A 746 9.33 -34.25 -14.86
C SER A 746 7.98 -33.72 -14.37
N SER A 747 6.88 -34.11 -15.01
CA SER A 747 5.52 -33.76 -14.57
C SER A 747 5.20 -34.26 -13.16
N SER A 748 5.77 -35.40 -12.74
CA SER A 748 5.66 -35.93 -11.37
C SER A 748 6.43 -35.12 -10.31
N SER A 749 7.32 -34.22 -10.73
CA SER A 749 8.10 -33.33 -9.86
C SER A 749 7.65 -31.86 -9.99
N ALA A 750 6.51 -31.61 -10.65
CA ALA A 750 5.89 -30.29 -10.81
C ALA A 750 5.69 -29.58 -9.46
N ILE A 751 6.12 -28.32 -9.37
CA ILE A 751 5.96 -27.51 -8.16
C ILE A 751 4.59 -26.86 -8.18
N LYS A 752 3.62 -27.47 -7.48
CA LYS A 752 2.27 -26.92 -7.35
C LYS A 752 2.25 -25.56 -6.65
N LEU A 753 1.46 -24.64 -7.20
CA LEU A 753 1.34 -23.27 -6.67
C LEU A 753 0.38 -23.17 -5.48
N VAL A 754 -0.73 -23.88 -5.56
CA VAL A 754 -1.76 -24.04 -4.52
C VAL A 754 -2.19 -25.51 -4.50
N GLN A 755 -2.79 -25.98 -3.41
CA GLN A 755 -3.43 -27.31 -3.42
C GLN A 755 -4.66 -27.28 -4.33
N ASP A 756 -4.80 -28.29 -5.19
CA ASP A 756 -5.90 -28.36 -6.16
C ASP A 756 -7.24 -28.70 -5.51
N THR A 757 -7.23 -29.54 -4.47
CA THR A 757 -8.42 -29.91 -3.66
C THR A 757 -8.41 -29.23 -2.29
N PRO A 758 -9.59 -28.93 -1.70
CA PRO A 758 -9.70 -28.46 -0.33
C PRO A 758 -9.48 -29.61 0.67
N ASN A 759 -9.11 -29.26 1.90
CA ASN A 759 -8.94 -30.21 2.99
C ASN A 759 -10.27 -30.91 3.34
N GLN A 760 -10.27 -32.25 3.35
CA GLN A 760 -11.48 -33.05 3.56
C GLN A 760 -12.21 -32.77 4.89
N VAL A 761 -11.48 -32.35 5.94
CA VAL A 761 -12.05 -32.11 7.28
C VAL A 761 -12.58 -30.69 7.42
N THR A 762 -11.81 -29.68 7.00
CA THR A 762 -12.18 -28.27 7.20
C THR A 762 -12.92 -27.64 6.02
N ARG A 763 -12.89 -28.28 4.84
CA ARG A 763 -13.35 -27.75 3.54
C ARG A 763 -12.65 -26.46 3.09
N LEU A 764 -11.52 -26.12 3.70
CA LEU A 764 -10.67 -24.97 3.36
C LEU A 764 -9.41 -25.43 2.63
N TYR A 765 -8.77 -24.55 1.86
CA TYR A 765 -7.51 -24.85 1.18
C TYR A 765 -6.31 -24.65 2.13
N ASN A 766 -5.34 -25.56 2.12
CA ASN A 766 -4.09 -25.37 2.86
C ASN A 766 -2.99 -24.77 1.96
N PHE A 767 -2.04 -24.05 2.57
CA PHE A 767 -0.89 -23.47 1.88
C PHE A 767 0.40 -24.16 2.36
N GLU A 768 1.17 -24.73 1.45
CA GLU A 768 2.35 -25.54 1.80
C GLU A 768 3.66 -24.74 1.91
N ARG A 769 3.62 -23.42 1.68
CA ARG A 769 4.83 -22.59 1.68
C ARG A 769 5.43 -22.50 3.09
N LYS A 770 6.62 -23.10 3.24
CA LYS A 770 7.45 -22.97 4.45
C LYS A 770 7.96 -21.53 4.56
N THR A 771 7.50 -20.80 5.58
CA THR A 771 8.02 -19.49 6.00
C THR A 771 8.24 -19.47 7.52
N LEU A 772 8.78 -18.38 8.06
CA LEU A 772 8.93 -18.22 9.52
C LEU A 772 7.59 -18.06 10.27
N GLN A 773 6.48 -17.78 9.55
CA GLN A 773 5.13 -17.71 10.10
C GLN A 773 4.20 -18.67 9.32
N PRO A 774 3.72 -19.77 9.93
CA PRO A 774 3.07 -20.88 9.23
C PRO A 774 1.58 -20.61 8.97
N TRP A 775 1.26 -19.48 8.35
CA TRP A 775 -0.10 -19.11 7.96
C TRP A 775 -0.68 -20.13 6.98
N TYR A 776 -1.86 -20.67 7.31
CA TYR A 776 -2.61 -21.63 6.48
C TYR A 776 -1.94 -23.00 6.24
N VAL A 777 -0.82 -23.29 6.92
CA VAL A 777 -0.08 -24.55 6.79
C VAL A 777 -0.71 -25.64 7.66
N GLN A 778 -0.99 -26.82 7.09
CA GLN A 778 -1.54 -27.94 7.84
C GLN A 778 -0.51 -28.54 8.83
N PRO A 779 -0.91 -28.87 10.07
CA PRO A 779 -0.05 -29.49 11.07
C PRO A 779 0.09 -31.01 10.88
N THR A 780 0.96 -31.43 9.96
CA THR A 780 1.37 -32.84 9.78
C THR A 780 2.56 -33.20 10.67
N PHE A 781 2.88 -34.49 10.78
CA PHE A 781 4.09 -34.95 11.51
C PHE A 781 5.36 -34.29 10.94
N TRP A 782 5.55 -34.36 9.62
CA TRP A 782 6.71 -33.78 8.94
C TRP A 782 6.74 -32.25 8.95
N SER A 783 5.59 -31.55 8.92
CA SER A 783 5.58 -30.07 9.02
C SER A 783 5.88 -29.57 10.44
N LYS A 784 5.69 -30.40 11.46
CA LYS A 784 6.08 -30.12 12.85
C LYS A 784 7.50 -30.58 13.21
N TRP A 785 7.95 -31.74 12.71
CA TRP A 785 9.14 -32.47 13.21
C TRP A 785 10.17 -32.87 12.15
N GLY A 786 9.97 -32.58 10.86
CA GLY A 786 11.00 -32.81 9.85
C GLY A 786 12.19 -31.85 9.99
N LEU A 787 13.32 -32.16 9.33
CA LEU A 787 14.56 -31.34 9.36
C LEU A 787 14.30 -29.85 9.07
N GLY A 788 13.47 -29.55 8.07
CA GLY A 788 13.08 -28.16 7.76
C GLY A 788 12.28 -27.47 8.87
N ALA A 789 11.55 -28.22 9.70
CA ALA A 789 10.85 -27.67 10.86
C ALA A 789 11.83 -27.35 12.01
N PHE A 790 12.90 -28.15 12.19
CA PHE A 790 13.99 -27.82 13.10
C PHE A 790 14.74 -26.55 12.65
N LEU A 791 15.06 -26.41 11.36
CA LEU A 791 15.68 -25.20 10.81
C LEU A 791 14.79 -23.96 11.03
N VAL A 792 13.47 -24.05 10.79
CA VAL A 792 12.52 -22.97 11.06
C VAL A 792 12.48 -22.61 12.56
N ARG A 793 12.59 -23.57 13.48
CA ARG A 793 12.70 -23.30 14.93
C ARG A 793 14.02 -22.61 15.27
N ALA A 794 15.15 -23.07 14.72
CA ALA A 794 16.48 -22.52 14.97
C ALA A 794 16.60 -21.05 14.50
N LEU A 795 15.99 -20.72 13.37
CA LEU A 795 15.88 -19.33 12.87
C LEU A 795 14.86 -18.48 13.65
N GLY A 796 14.29 -18.99 14.76
CA GLY A 796 13.31 -18.30 15.60
C GLY A 796 11.88 -18.24 15.03
N GLY A 797 11.64 -18.86 13.87
CA GLY A 797 10.31 -19.04 13.27
C GLY A 797 9.40 -19.95 14.09
N LYS A 798 8.22 -20.29 13.54
CA LYS A 798 7.19 -21.09 14.24
C LYS A 798 6.68 -22.22 13.35
N VAL A 799 6.42 -23.38 13.96
CA VAL A 799 5.91 -24.57 13.25
C VAL A 799 4.37 -24.60 13.25
N PRO A 800 3.70 -25.27 12.30
CA PRO A 800 2.24 -25.31 12.21
C PRO A 800 1.56 -25.79 13.50
N GLY A 801 0.50 -25.08 13.90
CA GLY A 801 -0.26 -25.35 15.14
C GLY A 801 0.44 -24.93 16.46
N SER A 802 1.69 -24.44 16.44
CA SER A 802 2.45 -24.10 17.67
C SER A 802 1.93 -22.90 18.48
N ARG A 803 0.88 -22.21 18.00
CA ARG A 803 0.16 -21.15 18.72
C ARG A 803 -1.36 -21.30 18.60
N GLY A 804 -1.82 -22.55 18.61
CA GLY A 804 -3.22 -22.89 18.31
C GLY A 804 -3.65 -22.29 16.97
N ASP A 805 -4.86 -21.73 16.95
CA ASP A 805 -5.49 -21.22 15.72
C ASP A 805 -4.94 -19.87 15.23
N ARG A 806 -3.95 -19.27 15.93
CA ARG A 806 -3.39 -17.95 15.55
C ARG A 806 -2.95 -17.86 14.09
N TYR A 807 -2.42 -18.95 13.54
CA TYR A 807 -1.92 -19.03 12.16
C TYR A 807 -2.93 -19.68 11.19
N GLN A 808 -4.18 -19.87 11.62
CA GLN A 808 -5.28 -20.47 10.83
C GLN A 808 -4.88 -21.82 10.18
N PRO A 809 -4.39 -22.81 10.97
CA PRO A 809 -3.87 -24.09 10.46
C PRO A 809 -4.91 -24.95 9.72
N GLY A 810 -6.20 -24.65 9.87
CA GLY A 810 -7.29 -25.30 9.16
C GLY A 810 -7.40 -24.95 7.68
N GLY A 811 -6.74 -23.88 7.21
CA GLY A 811 -6.76 -23.42 5.82
C GLY A 811 -7.39 -22.04 5.61
N TYR A 812 -7.42 -21.60 4.35
CA TYR A 812 -8.06 -20.36 3.88
C TYR A 812 -9.27 -20.66 3.00
N ASP A 813 -10.12 -19.64 2.85
CA ASP A 813 -11.19 -19.57 1.87
C ASP A 813 -11.06 -18.23 1.12
N LEU A 814 -11.29 -18.25 -0.20
CA LEU A 814 -11.12 -17.10 -1.08
C LEU A 814 -12.20 -16.03 -0.88
N MET A 815 -13.40 -16.40 -0.40
CA MET A 815 -14.45 -15.43 -0.07
C MET A 815 -14.08 -14.56 1.14
N THR A 816 -13.23 -15.06 2.06
CA THR A 816 -12.99 -14.45 3.38
C THR A 816 -11.54 -14.06 3.67
N ILE A 817 -10.56 -14.48 2.86
CA ILE A 817 -9.12 -14.16 3.02
C ILE A 817 -8.84 -12.64 3.08
N GLY A 818 -7.71 -12.25 3.69
CA GLY A 818 -7.34 -10.85 3.93
C GLY A 818 -7.47 -10.42 5.40
N PRO A 819 -7.66 -9.11 5.68
CA PRO A 819 -7.65 -8.57 7.04
C PRO A 819 -8.96 -8.86 7.80
N GLU A 820 -8.87 -9.20 9.08
CA GLU A 820 -10.02 -9.66 9.90
C GLU A 820 -11.26 -8.73 9.85
N PRO A 821 -11.16 -7.38 9.85
CA PRO A 821 -12.33 -6.50 9.74
C PRO A 821 -13.08 -6.53 8.40
N GLN A 822 -12.56 -7.21 7.37
CA GLN A 822 -13.22 -7.40 6.07
C GLN A 822 -13.57 -8.87 5.81
N LYS A 823 -13.37 -9.77 6.78
CA LYS A 823 -13.54 -11.22 6.62
C LYS A 823 -14.99 -11.63 6.37
N GLU A 824 -15.93 -11.03 7.09
CA GLU A 824 -17.36 -11.39 7.06
C GLU A 824 -18.19 -10.40 6.20
N HIS A 825 -17.53 -9.67 5.28
CA HIS A 825 -18.11 -8.58 4.49
C HIS A 825 -17.69 -8.67 3.02
N GLY A 826 -18.51 -8.11 2.12
CA GLY A 826 -18.28 -8.08 0.67
C GLY A 826 -18.90 -9.26 -0.11
N ALA A 827 -19.53 -10.23 0.56
CA ALA A 827 -19.96 -11.48 -0.08
C ALA A 827 -21.02 -11.34 -1.18
N GLU A 828 -21.78 -10.23 -1.24
CA GLU A 828 -22.76 -9.95 -2.31
C GLU A 828 -22.10 -9.18 -3.47
N GLU A 829 -21.33 -8.13 -3.15
CA GLU A 829 -20.47 -7.38 -4.10
C GLU A 829 -19.55 -8.34 -4.89
N MET A 830 -18.91 -9.29 -4.19
CA MET A 830 -18.06 -10.31 -4.80
C MET A 830 -18.80 -11.32 -5.68
N ARG A 831 -20.08 -11.66 -5.42
CA ARG A 831 -20.84 -12.58 -6.29
C ARG A 831 -21.13 -11.94 -7.64
N SER A 832 -21.59 -10.69 -7.62
CA SER A 832 -21.82 -9.91 -8.85
C SER A 832 -20.54 -9.77 -9.67
N ASP A 833 -19.40 -9.53 -9.02
CA ASP A 833 -18.10 -9.43 -9.70
C ASP A 833 -17.62 -10.80 -10.25
N ILE A 834 -17.82 -11.90 -9.52
CA ILE A 834 -17.58 -13.27 -10.00
C ILE A 834 -18.39 -13.56 -11.27
N GLU A 835 -19.67 -13.17 -11.31
CA GLU A 835 -20.55 -13.40 -12.47
C GLU A 835 -20.09 -12.58 -13.70
N VAL A 836 -19.69 -11.31 -13.51
CA VAL A 836 -19.11 -10.47 -14.57
C VAL A 836 -17.78 -11.03 -15.10
N ILE A 837 -16.88 -11.46 -14.22
CA ILE A 837 -15.58 -12.04 -14.61
C ILE A 837 -15.78 -13.37 -15.35
N LYS A 838 -16.71 -14.23 -14.89
CA LYS A 838 -17.07 -15.48 -15.58
C LYS A 838 -17.60 -15.24 -16.99
N ALA A 839 -18.46 -14.23 -17.18
CA ALA A 839 -18.99 -13.87 -18.50
C ALA A 839 -17.88 -13.44 -19.49
N ARG A 840 -16.76 -12.88 -18.99
CA ARG A 840 -15.57 -12.55 -19.78
C ARG A 840 -14.61 -13.72 -19.99
N GLY A 841 -14.76 -14.81 -19.24
CA GLY A 841 -13.87 -15.98 -19.25
C GLY A 841 -13.94 -16.84 -20.52
N VAL A 842 -14.82 -16.51 -21.47
CA VAL A 842 -15.02 -17.26 -22.73
C VAL A 842 -13.71 -17.35 -23.53
N ALA A 843 -13.41 -18.55 -24.05
CA ALA A 843 -12.08 -18.94 -24.53
C ALA A 843 -11.66 -18.37 -25.91
N THR A 844 -11.81 -17.07 -26.12
CA THR A 844 -11.32 -16.35 -27.32
C THR A 844 -9.86 -15.88 -27.14
N CYS A 845 -9.29 -15.23 -28.17
CA CYS A 845 -8.05 -14.48 -28.03
C CYS A 845 -8.39 -13.00 -27.71
N PRO A 846 -7.79 -12.38 -26.67
CA PRO A 846 -8.09 -10.99 -26.28
C PRO A 846 -7.52 -9.91 -27.23
N PHE A 847 -6.97 -10.31 -28.39
CA PHE A 847 -6.46 -9.43 -29.44
C PHE A 847 -7.08 -9.71 -30.83
N SER A 848 -7.88 -10.77 -31.00
CA SER A 848 -8.38 -11.17 -32.33
C SER A 848 -9.27 -10.13 -33.02
N GLN A 849 -9.93 -9.27 -32.26
CA GLN A 849 -10.77 -8.19 -32.79
C GLN A 849 -9.97 -7.10 -33.52
N ALA A 850 -8.64 -7.02 -33.35
CA ALA A 850 -7.80 -6.05 -34.06
C ALA A 850 -7.84 -6.24 -35.58
N LYS A 851 -7.92 -7.49 -36.07
CA LYS A 851 -8.04 -7.81 -37.52
C LYS A 851 -9.35 -7.30 -38.14
N ALA A 852 -10.40 -7.06 -37.34
CA ALA A 852 -11.72 -6.66 -37.87
C ALA A 852 -11.74 -5.21 -38.40
N LYS A 853 -10.82 -4.33 -37.95
CA LYS A 853 -10.72 -2.95 -38.44
C LYS A 853 -9.84 -2.78 -39.68
N SER A 854 -9.12 -3.81 -40.11
CA SER A 854 -8.22 -3.78 -41.28
C SER A 854 -8.75 -4.56 -42.48
N GLY A 855 -10.06 -4.82 -42.55
CA GLY A 855 -10.70 -5.75 -43.49
C GLY A 855 -11.73 -5.12 -44.43
N HIS A 856 -11.69 -3.81 -44.66
CA HIS A 856 -12.56 -3.10 -45.60
C HIS A 856 -11.76 -2.08 -46.41
N PHE A 857 -11.12 -2.57 -47.48
CA PHE A 857 -10.73 -1.80 -48.67
C PHE A 857 -10.40 -2.79 -49.81
N GLU A 858 -11.46 -3.34 -50.41
CA GLU A 858 -11.51 -3.94 -51.76
C GLU A 858 -12.94 -3.79 -52.28
#